data_AF-A0A3B6DIB1-F1
#
_entry.id   AF-A0A3B6DIB1-F1
#
_cell.length_a   1.000
_cell.length_b   1.000
_cell.length_c   1.000
_cell.angle_alpha   90.00
_cell.angle_beta   90.00
_cell.angle_gamma   90.00
#
_symmetry.space_group_name_H-M   'P 1'
#
loop_
_entity.id
_entity.type
_entity.pdbx_description
1 polymer ?
#
loop_
_entity_poly.entity_id
_entity_poly.type
_entity_poly.pdbx_seq_one_letter_code
_entity_poly.pdbx_strand_id
1 'polypeptide(L)'
;MVNFGKKLMADQVEEWKGYYINYKLMKKLLKQYVQQTQIGGKDCEQVLKEFSRILDDQIERIVLFLLQQQGHLSRRIEELGAQRAAIMQQVDTSRVFQLREDYREVGRDLVKLLRFVDMNATGLRKILKKFDKRFGYKFTDYYVTTRSNHPYSQLQQVFKQVGIVAVAGALSRNLAYLEHEHRGSFLSIYDNPSVVLQDPIIDQVNHAVQKLTHATSFMQYLGQHALIVQDDTPSGSEDNVDDESYHFMSLMLNLVNTFLYMVNTYIIVPTADDYSVSLGAAATVCGIIIGSMAVAQVFSSVYFSAWSNRSYFRPLVFSSIMLFSGNLLYALAYDLNSLTVLLIGRILCGLGSARAVNRRYISDCVPLKIRLQASAGFVSASALGMACGPGLAGFLQTKFTIYSLTFNQSTLPGWVMSIAWLLYLVWLWFSFKEPEHFAKAAAEAAARTSQPSESGHQESANLEEGLAQPLLLGSEERLDDNSEDNDDEDAKSSHEPATSFASAYKLLTPSVKVQLLIYFMLKYAMEILLSESSVVTTYYFNWDTSAVAIFLAILGLTVLPVNAIVGSYVTNWFEDRQILLASEIMVLIGIIMSFRYTPHYSIPQYVSSALITFVFAEVLEGVNLSLLSRVMSSRLSRGTYNGGLLSTEAGTLARVVADATITAAGYLGTDMLLNVTLLPPLVITIVSIVATFCTYNTLY
;
A
#
# COMPACT_ATOMS: atom_id res chain seq x y z
N MET A 1 5.14 -30.51 -22.15
CA MET A 1 6.12 -30.07 -21.12
C MET A 1 7.45 -30.88 -21.12
N VAL A 2 8.12 -31.08 -22.28
CA VAL A 2 9.29 -31.99 -22.42
C VAL A 2 10.62 -31.29 -22.78
N ASN A 3 10.62 -30.03 -23.21
CA ASN A 3 11.78 -29.45 -23.94
C ASN A 3 12.80 -28.64 -23.14
N PHE A 4 12.64 -28.38 -21.83
CA PHE A 4 13.62 -27.52 -21.13
C PHE A 4 15.01 -28.14 -21.00
N GLY A 5 15.12 -29.44 -20.74
CA GLY A 5 16.44 -30.10 -20.66
C GLY A 5 17.18 -30.13 -21.99
N LYS A 6 16.44 -30.25 -23.10
CA LYS A 6 16.98 -30.18 -24.47
C LYS A 6 17.35 -28.75 -24.85
N LYS A 7 16.50 -27.78 -24.52
CA LYS A 7 16.75 -26.34 -24.71
C LYS A 7 17.96 -25.86 -23.90
N LEU A 8 18.06 -26.29 -22.64
CA LEU A 8 19.22 -26.01 -21.80
C LEU A 8 20.49 -26.49 -22.50
N MET A 9 20.54 -27.73 -22.99
CA MET A 9 21.72 -28.27 -23.69
C MET A 9 22.02 -27.63 -25.05
N ALA A 10 21.01 -27.17 -25.79
CA ALA A 10 21.19 -26.50 -27.07
C ALA A 10 21.65 -25.04 -26.93
N ASP A 11 21.30 -24.38 -25.82
CA ASP A 11 21.57 -22.97 -25.55
C ASP A 11 22.77 -22.73 -24.61
N GLN A 12 23.55 -23.78 -24.25
CA GLN A 12 24.74 -23.61 -23.41
C GLN A 12 25.90 -23.03 -24.22
N VAL A 13 26.64 -22.12 -23.60
CA VAL A 13 27.96 -21.74 -24.10
C VAL A 13 28.92 -22.92 -23.83
N GLU A 14 29.57 -23.44 -24.87
CA GLU A 14 30.40 -24.65 -24.78
C GLU A 14 31.52 -24.52 -23.73
N GLU A 15 32.14 -23.34 -23.65
CA GLU A 15 33.20 -23.00 -22.70
C GLU A 15 32.73 -23.07 -21.23
N TRP A 16 31.44 -22.78 -20.97
CA TRP A 16 30.90 -22.63 -19.61
C TRP A 16 30.06 -23.83 -19.16
N LYS A 17 30.07 -24.92 -19.94
CA LYS A 17 29.24 -26.12 -19.73
C LYS A 17 29.31 -26.68 -18.31
N GLY A 18 30.49 -26.63 -17.68
CA GLY A 18 30.73 -27.11 -16.32
C GLY A 18 30.07 -26.27 -15.21
N TYR A 19 29.73 -25.01 -15.50
CA TYR A 19 29.20 -24.06 -14.51
C TYR A 19 27.67 -23.94 -14.55
N TYR A 20 27.01 -24.51 -15.56
CA TYR A 20 25.55 -24.56 -15.59
C TYR A 20 24.99 -25.53 -14.53
N ILE A 21 23.75 -25.27 -14.12
CA ILE A 21 23.01 -26.19 -13.25
C ILE A 21 22.84 -27.56 -13.91
N ASN A 22 23.21 -28.62 -13.19
CA ASN A 22 23.06 -29.98 -13.69
C ASN A 22 21.61 -30.47 -13.54
N TYR A 23 20.72 -29.93 -14.37
CA TYR A 23 19.28 -30.20 -14.31
C TYR A 23 18.93 -31.69 -14.47
N LYS A 24 19.74 -32.44 -15.24
CA LYS A 24 19.55 -33.89 -15.44
C LYS A 24 19.85 -34.67 -14.16
N LEU A 25 20.96 -34.36 -13.49
CA LEU A 25 21.31 -34.95 -12.20
C LEU A 25 20.25 -34.65 -11.15
N MET A 26 19.85 -33.38 -11.00
CA MET A 26 18.84 -32.95 -10.03
C MET A 26 17.50 -33.65 -10.25
N LYS A 27 17.08 -33.83 -11.51
CA LYS A 27 15.86 -34.59 -11.83
C LYS A 27 15.98 -36.08 -11.51
N LYS A 28 17.17 -36.68 -11.64
CA LYS A 28 17.41 -38.09 -11.30
C LYS A 28 17.38 -38.29 -9.78
N LEU A 29 18.06 -37.43 -9.03
CA LEU A 29 18.04 -37.43 -7.56
C LEU A 29 16.61 -37.30 -7.03
N LEU A 30 15.84 -36.36 -7.58
CA LEU A 30 14.44 -36.17 -7.19
C LEU A 30 13.58 -37.42 -7.41
N LYS A 31 13.82 -38.19 -8.48
CA LYS A 31 13.12 -39.47 -8.71
C LYS A 31 13.54 -40.54 -7.69
N GLN A 32 14.82 -40.62 -7.36
CA GLN A 32 15.35 -41.57 -6.39
C GLN A 32 14.82 -41.30 -4.99
N TYR A 33 14.76 -40.03 -4.57
CA TYR A 33 14.20 -39.66 -3.27
C TYR A 33 12.71 -39.96 -3.16
N VAL A 34 11.92 -39.73 -4.22
CA VAL A 34 10.50 -40.12 -4.24
C VAL A 34 10.34 -41.63 -4.07
N GLN A 35 11.15 -42.45 -4.76
CA GLN A 35 11.11 -43.90 -4.61
C GLN A 35 11.52 -44.35 -3.20
N GLN A 36 12.55 -43.74 -2.61
CA GLN A 36 13.00 -44.07 -1.24
C GLN A 36 12.00 -43.67 -0.15
N THR A 37 11.26 -42.58 -0.35
CA THR A 37 10.24 -42.10 0.60
C THR A 37 8.97 -42.98 0.55
N GLN A 38 8.60 -43.48 -0.64
CA GLN A 38 7.46 -44.39 -0.80
C GLN A 38 7.69 -45.81 -0.22
N ILE A 39 8.96 -46.23 -0.09
CA ILE A 39 9.34 -47.55 0.44
C ILE A 39 9.55 -47.51 1.97
N GLY A 40 9.22 -46.39 2.64
CA GLY A 40 9.27 -46.26 4.10
C GLY A 40 10.68 -46.22 4.70
N GLY A 41 11.71 -45.92 3.90
CA GLY A 41 13.11 -46.09 4.31
C GLY A 41 13.87 -44.86 4.81
N LYS A 42 13.36 -43.63 4.65
CA LYS A 42 14.04 -42.40 5.09
C LYS A 42 13.06 -41.33 5.54
N ASP A 43 13.37 -40.68 6.66
CA ASP A 43 12.63 -39.52 7.15
C ASP A 43 12.64 -38.37 6.13
N CYS A 44 11.48 -37.73 5.96
CA CYS A 44 11.28 -36.65 5.01
C CYS A 44 12.27 -35.49 5.23
N GLU A 45 12.59 -35.20 6.50
CA GLU A 45 13.54 -34.17 6.90
C GLU A 45 14.97 -34.42 6.40
N GLN A 46 15.40 -35.69 6.39
CA GLN A 46 16.73 -36.07 5.91
C GLN A 46 16.84 -35.88 4.39
N VAL A 47 15.77 -36.15 3.65
CA VAL A 47 15.70 -35.91 2.19
C VAL A 47 15.75 -34.41 1.88
N LEU A 48 15.03 -33.59 2.65
CA LEU A 48 15.01 -32.13 2.52
C LEU A 48 16.41 -31.55 2.74
N LYS A 49 17.11 -31.99 3.79
CA LYS A 49 18.47 -31.55 4.13
C LYS A 49 19.52 -31.97 3.10
N GLU A 50 19.42 -33.18 2.57
CA GLU A 50 20.35 -33.66 1.56
C GLU A 50 20.14 -32.95 0.22
N PHE A 51 18.87 -32.74 -0.16
CA PHE A 51 18.54 -32.02 -1.39
C PHE A 51 18.93 -30.53 -1.31
N SER A 52 18.70 -29.87 -0.17
CA SER A 52 19.11 -28.48 0.03
C SER A 52 20.63 -28.33 -0.05
N ARG A 53 21.40 -29.23 0.54
CA ARG A 53 22.87 -29.25 0.45
C ARG A 53 23.38 -29.36 -0.98
N ILE A 54 22.79 -30.27 -1.78
CA ILE A 54 23.16 -30.44 -3.19
C ILE A 54 22.76 -29.21 -4.02
N LEU A 55 21.60 -28.61 -3.72
CA LEU A 55 21.15 -27.40 -4.40
C LEU A 55 22.06 -26.20 -4.07
N ASP A 56 22.47 -26.07 -2.81
CA ASP A 56 23.43 -25.06 -2.34
C ASP A 56 24.78 -25.18 -3.09
N ASP A 57 25.36 -26.39 -3.20
CA ASP A 57 26.60 -26.64 -3.96
C ASP A 57 26.48 -26.23 -5.44
N GLN A 58 25.33 -26.49 -6.07
CA GLN A 58 25.10 -26.06 -7.44
C GLN A 58 24.98 -24.54 -7.56
N ILE A 59 24.34 -23.87 -6.60
CA ILE A 59 24.22 -22.41 -6.57
C ILE A 59 25.59 -21.79 -6.34
N GLU A 60 26.36 -22.29 -5.38
CA GLU A 60 27.71 -21.84 -5.08
C GLU A 60 28.60 -21.85 -6.31
N ARG A 61 28.61 -22.96 -7.06
CA ARG A 61 29.39 -23.08 -8.30
C ARG A 61 28.99 -22.05 -9.35
N ILE A 62 27.69 -21.78 -9.51
CA ILE A 62 27.17 -20.78 -10.45
C ILE A 62 27.60 -19.38 -10.04
N VAL A 63 27.52 -19.09 -8.74
CA VAL A 63 27.81 -17.79 -8.14
C VAL A 63 29.31 -17.46 -8.20
N LEU A 64 30.17 -18.41 -7.82
CA LEU A 64 31.62 -18.22 -7.89
C LEU A 64 32.08 -17.93 -9.32
N PHE A 65 31.54 -18.67 -10.29
CA PHE A 65 31.82 -18.42 -11.71
C PHE A 65 31.31 -17.04 -12.16
N LEU A 66 30.10 -16.67 -11.74
CA LEU A 66 29.52 -15.35 -12.03
C LEU A 66 30.41 -14.21 -11.51
N LEU A 67 30.86 -14.29 -10.26
CA LEU A 67 31.74 -13.28 -9.66
C LEU A 67 33.10 -13.21 -10.37
N GLN A 68 33.67 -14.36 -10.74
CA GLN A 68 34.92 -14.42 -11.49
C GLN A 68 34.78 -13.71 -12.86
N GLN A 69 33.71 -14.01 -13.61
CA GLN A 69 33.47 -13.38 -14.92
C GLN A 69 33.17 -11.89 -14.80
N GLN A 70 32.42 -11.47 -13.77
CA GLN A 70 32.23 -10.05 -13.47
C GLN A 70 33.58 -9.34 -13.22
N GLY A 71 34.46 -9.93 -12.42
CA GLY A 71 35.80 -9.38 -12.16
C GLY A 71 36.66 -9.26 -13.42
N HIS A 72 36.63 -10.27 -14.31
CA HIS A 72 37.33 -10.21 -15.59
C HIS A 72 36.81 -9.07 -16.49
N LEU A 73 35.48 -8.91 -16.59
CA LEU A 73 34.88 -7.83 -17.38
C LEU A 73 35.20 -6.45 -16.78
N SER A 74 35.09 -6.29 -15.46
CA SER A 74 35.44 -5.05 -14.77
C SER A 74 36.89 -4.65 -15.02
N ARG A 75 37.83 -5.58 -14.90
CA ARG A 75 39.26 -5.33 -15.17
C ARG A 75 39.49 -4.92 -16.63
N ARG A 76 38.85 -5.60 -17.59
CA ARG A 76 38.98 -5.27 -19.02
C ARG A 76 38.43 -3.87 -19.33
N ILE A 77 37.32 -3.48 -18.70
CA ILE A 77 36.78 -2.10 -18.83
C ILE A 77 37.74 -1.06 -18.22
N GLU A 78 38.36 -1.36 -17.09
CA GLU A 78 39.34 -0.48 -16.44
C GLU A 78 40.59 -0.28 -17.31
N GLU A 79 41.14 -1.38 -17.86
CA GLU A 79 42.28 -1.35 -18.77
C GLU A 79 41.98 -0.55 -20.05
N LEU A 80 40.80 -0.75 -20.66
CA LEU A 80 40.34 0.06 -21.80
C LEU A 80 40.09 1.52 -21.42
N GLY A 81 39.69 1.79 -20.17
CA GLY A 81 39.53 3.14 -19.63
C GLY A 81 40.87 3.87 -19.53
N ALA A 82 41.93 3.18 -19.10
CA ALA A 82 43.29 3.72 -19.05
C ALA A 82 43.86 3.96 -20.47
N GLN A 83 43.63 3.03 -21.40
CA GLN A 83 44.01 3.20 -22.81
C GLN A 83 43.29 4.39 -23.44
N ARG A 84 41.99 4.58 -23.14
CA ARG A 84 41.24 5.76 -23.57
C ARG A 84 41.91 7.04 -23.09
N ALA A 85 42.22 7.15 -21.79
CA ALA A 85 42.86 8.34 -21.22
C ALA A 85 44.21 8.67 -21.89
N ALA A 86 44.98 7.65 -22.28
CA ALA A 86 46.24 7.83 -23.00
C ALA A 86 46.03 8.24 -24.48
N ILE A 87 45.02 7.68 -25.17
CA ILE A 87 44.72 7.99 -26.57
C ILE A 87 44.14 9.41 -26.73
N MET A 88 43.41 9.92 -25.74
CA MET A 88 42.85 11.29 -25.80
C MET A 88 43.91 12.40 -25.80
N GLN A 89 45.18 12.09 -25.49
CA GLN A 89 46.30 13.03 -25.62
C GLN A 89 46.89 13.08 -27.04
N GLN A 90 46.59 12.09 -27.90
CA GLN A 90 47.11 11.99 -29.27
C GLN A 90 45.94 11.64 -30.22
N VAL A 91 45.43 12.63 -30.96
CA VAL A 91 44.25 12.49 -31.82
C VAL A 91 44.54 11.58 -33.03
N ASP A 92 44.52 10.27 -32.82
CA ASP A 92 44.63 9.23 -33.84
C ASP A 92 43.29 8.50 -34.00
N THR A 93 42.62 8.75 -35.13
CA THR A 93 41.28 8.23 -35.44
C THR A 93 41.27 6.70 -35.60
N SER A 94 42.38 6.09 -36.00
CA SER A 94 42.47 4.63 -36.18
C SER A 94 42.41 3.89 -34.84
N ARG A 95 43.04 4.44 -33.81
CA ARG A 95 43.11 3.87 -32.45
C ARG A 95 41.79 3.98 -31.71
N VAL A 96 41.00 5.03 -31.98
CA VAL A 96 39.66 5.19 -31.40
C VAL A 96 38.67 4.17 -31.97
N PHE A 97 38.77 3.85 -33.26
CA PHE A 97 37.94 2.81 -33.87
C PHE A 97 38.24 1.42 -33.26
N GLN A 98 39.53 1.09 -33.08
CA GLN A 98 39.95 -0.15 -32.41
C GLN A 98 39.42 -0.22 -30.97
N LEU A 99 39.60 0.86 -30.20
CA LEU A 99 39.11 0.95 -28.83
C LEU A 99 37.58 0.79 -28.73
N ARG A 100 36.83 1.34 -29.69
CA ARG A 100 35.37 1.15 -29.76
C ARG A 100 35.01 -0.31 -29.99
N GLU A 101 35.70 -0.99 -30.89
CA GLU A 101 35.46 -2.41 -31.16
C GLU A 101 35.84 -3.29 -29.95
N ASP A 102 36.89 -2.93 -29.21
CA ASP A 102 37.27 -3.60 -27.96
C ASP A 102 36.19 -3.46 -26.88
N TYR A 103 35.61 -2.26 -26.71
CA TYR A 103 34.45 -2.07 -25.81
C TYR A 103 33.23 -2.86 -26.29
N ARG A 104 33.00 -2.96 -27.61
CA ARG A 104 31.92 -3.77 -28.17
C ARG A 104 32.10 -5.26 -27.90
N GLU A 105 33.34 -5.76 -27.94
CA GLU A 105 33.65 -7.14 -27.57
C GLU A 105 33.29 -7.43 -26.11
N VAL A 106 33.66 -6.52 -25.19
CA VAL A 106 33.26 -6.59 -23.77
C VAL A 106 31.73 -6.62 -23.63
N GLY A 107 31.01 -5.82 -24.43
CA GLY A 107 29.54 -5.84 -24.46
C GLY A 107 28.96 -7.19 -24.89
N ARG A 108 29.54 -7.84 -25.92
CA ARG A 108 29.11 -9.18 -26.36
C ARG A 108 29.34 -10.21 -25.26
N ASP A 109 30.47 -10.15 -24.57
CA ASP A 109 30.78 -11.07 -23.47
C ASP A 109 29.87 -10.84 -22.25
N LEU A 110 29.50 -9.59 -21.97
CA LEU A 110 28.49 -9.26 -20.96
C LEU A 110 27.12 -9.84 -21.32
N VAL A 111 26.69 -9.78 -22.59
CA VAL A 111 25.43 -10.40 -23.05
C VAL A 111 25.48 -11.93 -22.90
N LYS A 112 26.62 -12.57 -23.20
CA LYS A 112 26.81 -14.00 -22.93
C LYS A 112 26.64 -14.31 -21.44
N LEU A 113 27.23 -13.51 -20.56
CA LEU A 113 27.13 -13.68 -19.10
C LEU A 113 25.69 -13.49 -18.61
N LEU A 114 24.98 -12.47 -19.10
CA LEU A 114 23.56 -12.24 -18.79
C LEU A 114 22.69 -13.44 -19.18
N ARG A 115 22.93 -14.04 -20.36
CA ARG A 115 22.24 -15.26 -20.81
C ARG A 115 22.56 -16.47 -19.93
N PHE A 116 23.80 -16.60 -19.46
CA PHE A 116 24.19 -17.65 -18.51
C PHE A 116 23.39 -17.54 -17.21
N VAL A 117 23.23 -16.34 -16.66
CA VAL A 117 22.46 -16.13 -15.43
C VAL A 117 20.97 -16.40 -15.63
N ASP A 118 20.36 -15.89 -16.71
CA ASP A 118 18.95 -16.15 -17.07
C ASP A 118 18.63 -17.66 -17.10
N MET A 119 19.53 -18.43 -17.75
CA MET A 119 19.37 -19.87 -17.93
C MET A 119 19.47 -20.63 -16.60
N ASN A 120 20.44 -20.27 -15.76
CA ASN A 120 20.62 -20.89 -14.45
C ASN A 120 19.50 -20.55 -13.46
N ALA A 121 19.07 -19.29 -13.41
CA ALA A 121 17.93 -18.85 -12.62
C ALA A 121 16.64 -19.60 -13.02
N THR A 122 16.40 -19.75 -14.33
CA THR A 122 15.27 -20.53 -14.86
C THR A 122 15.38 -22.02 -14.49
N GLY A 123 16.58 -22.58 -14.53
CA GLY A 123 16.84 -23.97 -14.17
C GLY A 123 16.56 -24.26 -12.69
N LEU A 124 17.04 -23.38 -11.81
CA LEU A 124 16.76 -23.43 -10.36
C LEU A 124 15.26 -23.39 -10.09
N ARG A 125 14.54 -22.43 -10.68
CA ARG A 125 13.08 -22.31 -10.55
C ARG A 125 12.34 -23.60 -10.94
N LYS A 126 12.75 -24.22 -12.05
CA LYS A 126 12.10 -25.44 -12.55
C LYS A 126 12.39 -26.67 -11.69
N ILE A 127 13.55 -26.71 -11.03
CA ILE A 127 13.88 -27.79 -10.08
C ILE A 127 13.06 -27.63 -8.81
N LEU A 128 13.04 -26.43 -8.22
CA LEU A 128 12.27 -26.09 -7.03
C LEU A 128 10.77 -26.40 -7.23
N LYS A 129 10.16 -25.90 -8.31
CA LYS A 129 8.76 -26.21 -8.65
C LYS A 129 8.49 -27.72 -8.83
N LYS A 130 9.47 -28.47 -9.33
CA LYS A 130 9.33 -29.93 -9.51
C LYS A 130 9.45 -30.68 -8.20
N PHE A 131 10.19 -30.14 -7.23
CA PHE A 131 10.29 -30.68 -5.88
C PHE A 131 8.92 -30.56 -5.18
N ASP A 132 8.36 -29.35 -5.11
CA ASP A 132 7.07 -29.12 -4.45
C ASP A 132 5.95 -30.00 -5.03
N LYS A 133 5.88 -30.09 -6.37
CA LYS A 133 4.87 -30.93 -7.05
C LYS A 133 4.97 -32.43 -6.74
N ARG A 134 6.13 -32.92 -6.32
CA ARG A 134 6.34 -34.36 -6.04
C ARG A 134 6.19 -34.73 -4.58
N PHE A 135 6.48 -33.80 -3.68
CA PHE A 135 6.46 -34.04 -2.24
C PHE A 135 5.25 -33.38 -1.54
N GLY A 136 4.49 -32.51 -2.22
CA GLY A 136 3.31 -31.85 -1.65
C GLY A 136 3.63 -30.78 -0.60
N TYR A 137 4.91 -30.59 -0.25
CA TYR A 137 5.41 -29.62 0.72
C TYR A 137 5.85 -28.31 0.05
N LYS A 138 5.73 -27.20 0.79
CA LYS A 138 6.23 -25.86 0.42
C LYS A 138 7.75 -25.74 0.62
N PHE A 139 8.53 -26.68 0.08
CA PHE A 139 9.99 -26.66 0.22
C PHE A 139 10.60 -25.42 -0.43
N THR A 140 10.06 -24.99 -1.57
CA THR A 140 10.47 -23.74 -2.20
C THR A 140 10.41 -22.56 -1.23
N ASP A 141 9.30 -22.40 -0.51
CA ASP A 141 9.13 -21.28 0.42
C ASP A 141 10.13 -21.37 1.57
N TYR A 142 10.28 -22.54 2.18
CA TYR A 142 11.25 -22.76 3.26
C TYR A 142 12.70 -22.49 2.80
N TYR A 143 13.09 -23.08 1.67
CA TYR A 143 14.46 -22.96 1.15
C TYR A 143 14.79 -21.53 0.76
N VAL A 144 13.85 -20.84 0.12
CA VAL A 144 14.04 -19.46 -0.36
C VAL A 144 14.03 -18.48 0.81
N THR A 145 13.10 -18.58 1.76
CA THR A 145 13.03 -17.67 2.92
C THR A 145 14.24 -17.79 3.84
N THR A 146 14.67 -19.03 4.14
CA THR A 146 15.84 -19.29 4.98
C THR A 146 17.11 -18.75 4.33
N ARG A 147 17.23 -18.87 3.00
CA ARG A 147 18.42 -18.42 2.28
C ARG A 147 18.33 -16.97 1.82
N SER A 148 17.17 -16.32 1.72
CA SER A 148 17.09 -14.94 1.22
C SER A 148 17.45 -13.87 2.24
N ASN A 149 17.24 -14.16 3.52
CA ASN A 149 17.32 -13.17 4.59
C ASN A 149 18.71 -13.07 5.23
N HIS A 150 19.67 -13.88 4.76
CA HIS A 150 21.03 -13.88 5.29
C HIS A 150 21.96 -12.99 4.46
N PRO A 151 22.76 -12.08 5.06
CA PRO A 151 23.64 -11.15 4.33
C PRO A 151 24.73 -11.84 3.49
N TYR A 152 25.02 -13.12 3.77
CA TYR A 152 25.96 -13.95 3.00
C TYR A 152 25.25 -14.94 2.05
N SER A 153 24.00 -14.66 1.68
CA SER A 153 23.25 -15.54 0.79
C SER A 153 23.82 -15.56 -0.62
N GLN A 154 24.35 -16.72 -1.01
CA GLN A 154 24.78 -16.97 -2.39
C GLN A 154 23.59 -16.93 -3.37
N LEU A 155 22.40 -17.30 -2.91
CA LEU A 155 21.16 -17.19 -3.70
C LEU A 155 20.90 -15.73 -4.09
N GLN A 156 21.11 -14.79 -3.16
CA GLN A 156 20.89 -13.36 -3.42
C GLN A 156 21.83 -12.82 -4.52
N GLN A 157 23.04 -13.35 -4.68
CA GLN A 157 23.97 -12.92 -5.73
C GLN A 157 23.52 -13.32 -7.14
N VAL A 158 22.76 -14.42 -7.27
CA VAL A 158 22.15 -14.82 -8.56
C VAL A 158 20.95 -13.92 -8.91
N PHE A 159 20.19 -13.48 -7.90
CA PHE A 159 18.92 -12.77 -8.09
C PHE A 159 19.00 -11.24 -7.94
N LYS A 160 19.97 -10.68 -7.20
CA LYS A 160 20.17 -9.25 -6.96
C LYS A 160 21.50 -8.81 -7.61
N GLN A 161 21.41 -8.36 -8.86
CA GLN A 161 22.56 -8.23 -9.75
C GLN A 161 23.20 -6.84 -9.76
N VAL A 162 23.52 -6.29 -8.58
CA VAL A 162 24.11 -4.94 -8.47
C VAL A 162 25.42 -4.82 -9.27
N GLY A 163 26.26 -5.86 -9.26
CA GLY A 163 27.55 -5.88 -9.97
C GLY A 163 27.42 -5.84 -11.51
N ILE A 164 26.54 -6.66 -12.09
CA ILE A 164 26.30 -6.69 -13.55
C ILE A 164 25.73 -5.36 -14.04
N VAL A 165 24.79 -4.76 -13.30
CA VAL A 165 24.21 -3.46 -13.66
C VAL A 165 25.26 -2.36 -13.62
N ALA A 166 26.20 -2.40 -12.66
CA ALA A 166 27.31 -1.46 -12.60
C ALA A 166 28.28 -1.62 -13.79
N VAL A 167 28.60 -2.87 -14.18
CA VAL A 167 29.44 -3.16 -15.37
C VAL A 167 28.75 -2.69 -16.65
N ALA A 168 27.45 -2.95 -16.80
CA ALA A 168 26.65 -2.46 -17.93
C ALA A 168 26.64 -0.93 -17.99
N GLY A 169 26.41 -0.25 -16.86
CA GLY A 169 26.43 1.21 -16.78
C GLY A 169 27.80 1.80 -17.09
N ALA A 170 28.89 1.18 -16.61
CA ALA A 170 30.25 1.61 -16.93
C ALA A 170 30.55 1.48 -18.43
N LEU A 171 30.16 0.36 -19.05
CA LEU A 171 30.30 0.13 -20.48
C LEU A 171 29.51 1.15 -21.31
N SER A 172 28.22 1.35 -21.01
CA SER A 172 27.36 2.31 -21.71
C SER A 172 27.89 3.74 -21.62
N ARG A 173 28.37 4.16 -20.44
CA ARG A 173 29.00 5.48 -20.28
C ARG A 173 30.26 5.62 -21.13
N ASN A 174 31.11 4.60 -21.15
CA ASN A 174 32.37 4.65 -21.89
C ASN A 174 32.17 4.66 -23.41
N LEU A 175 31.20 3.90 -23.94
CA LEU A 175 30.83 3.92 -25.35
C LEU A 175 30.17 5.24 -25.77
N ALA A 176 29.23 5.77 -24.98
CA ALA A 176 28.58 7.04 -25.27
C ALA A 176 29.58 8.22 -25.30
N TYR A 177 30.61 8.16 -24.47
CA TYR A 177 31.68 9.16 -24.44
C TYR A 177 32.51 9.16 -25.73
N LEU A 178 32.82 7.97 -26.29
CA LEU A 178 33.53 7.85 -27.57
C LEU A 178 32.70 8.33 -28.77
N GLU A 179 31.36 8.30 -28.67
CA GLU A 179 30.45 8.81 -29.71
C GLU A 179 30.37 10.35 -29.75
N HIS A 180 30.49 11.01 -28.59
CA HIS A 180 30.38 12.47 -28.50
C HIS A 180 31.62 13.22 -29.04
N GLU A 181 32.84 12.74 -28.80
CA GLU A 181 34.05 13.43 -29.28
C GLU A 181 34.29 13.28 -30.78
N HIS A 182 33.91 12.15 -31.39
CA HIS A 182 34.09 11.94 -32.83
C HIS A 182 33.23 12.89 -33.70
N ARG A 183 32.15 13.47 -33.16
CA ARG A 183 31.34 14.48 -33.87
C ARG A 183 32.01 15.87 -33.95
N GLY A 184 33.04 16.14 -33.14
CA GLY A 184 33.75 17.43 -33.17
C GLY A 184 34.63 17.64 -34.41
N SER A 185 35.04 16.57 -35.10
CA SER A 185 35.99 16.65 -36.22
C SER A 185 35.35 16.60 -37.61
N PHE A 186 34.08 16.20 -37.74
CA PHE A 186 33.38 16.09 -39.02
C PHE A 186 31.90 16.41 -38.86
N LEU A 187 31.51 17.68 -38.80
CA LEU A 187 30.15 18.09 -39.16
C LEU A 187 30.17 19.55 -39.63
N SER A 188 29.96 19.72 -40.94
CA SER A 188 29.56 21.01 -41.53
C SER A 188 28.30 21.50 -40.81
N ILE A 189 28.27 22.78 -40.45
CA ILE A 189 27.22 23.46 -39.64
C ILE A 189 25.79 23.30 -40.21
N TYR A 190 25.64 22.81 -41.44
CA TYR A 190 24.37 22.72 -42.16
C TYR A 190 23.70 21.33 -42.16
N ASP A 191 24.39 20.25 -41.76
CA ASP A 191 23.82 18.90 -41.74
C ASP A 191 23.63 18.40 -40.30
N ASN A 192 22.46 18.66 -39.70
CA ASN A 192 22.06 18.05 -38.43
C ASN A 192 21.24 16.77 -38.70
N PRO A 193 21.79 15.55 -38.57
CA PRO A 193 20.94 14.37 -38.42
C PRO A 193 20.38 14.35 -36.99
N SER A 194 19.07 14.53 -36.89
CA SER A 194 18.24 14.56 -35.66
C SER A 194 18.12 13.21 -34.95
N VAL A 195 18.96 12.22 -35.27
CA VAL A 195 18.93 10.89 -34.67
C VAL A 195 20.27 10.60 -34.01
N VAL A 196 20.24 10.46 -32.68
CA VAL A 196 21.33 9.86 -31.91
C VAL A 196 21.32 8.37 -32.23
N LEU A 197 22.16 7.91 -33.15
CA LEU A 197 22.37 6.49 -33.39
C LEU A 197 23.14 5.92 -32.19
N GLN A 198 22.41 5.45 -31.17
CA GLN A 198 22.98 4.68 -30.08
C GLN A 198 23.65 3.41 -30.64
N ASP A 199 24.82 3.05 -30.11
CA ASP A 199 25.49 1.82 -30.48
C ASP A 199 24.58 0.60 -30.23
N PRO A 200 24.33 -0.27 -31.22
CA PRO A 200 23.37 -1.38 -31.11
C PRO A 200 23.70 -2.37 -29.98
N ILE A 201 24.95 -2.41 -29.52
CA ILE A 201 25.35 -3.23 -28.37
C ILE A 201 24.81 -2.69 -27.05
N ILE A 202 24.65 -1.36 -26.91
CA ILE A 202 24.06 -0.75 -25.72
C ILE A 202 22.60 -1.18 -25.59
N ASP A 203 21.85 -1.20 -26.69
CA ASP A 203 20.45 -1.65 -26.70
C ASP A 203 20.32 -3.12 -26.35
N GLN A 204 21.21 -3.97 -26.88
CA GLN A 204 21.23 -5.40 -26.55
C GLN A 204 21.53 -5.65 -25.07
N VAL A 205 22.50 -4.93 -24.49
CA VAL A 205 22.83 -5.03 -23.07
C VAL A 205 21.66 -4.55 -22.22
N ASN A 206 21.07 -3.40 -22.53
CA ASN A 206 19.93 -2.86 -21.79
C ASN A 206 18.71 -3.78 -21.84
N HIS A 207 18.37 -4.32 -23.01
CA HIS A 207 17.28 -5.27 -23.16
C HIS A 207 17.56 -6.57 -22.39
N ALA A 208 18.80 -7.08 -22.43
CA ALA A 208 19.18 -8.26 -21.66
C ALA A 208 19.12 -8.01 -20.14
N VAL A 209 19.56 -6.85 -19.66
CA VAL A 209 19.47 -6.45 -18.24
C VAL A 209 18.01 -6.28 -17.81
N GLN A 210 17.16 -5.63 -18.61
CA GLN A 210 15.73 -5.47 -18.31
C GLN A 210 15.00 -6.82 -18.27
N LYS A 211 15.23 -7.66 -19.27
CA LYS A 211 14.68 -9.03 -19.30
C LYS A 211 15.11 -9.82 -18.07
N LEU A 212 16.38 -9.73 -17.70
CA LEU A 212 16.91 -10.41 -16.53
C LEU A 212 16.31 -9.84 -15.24
N THR A 213 16.23 -8.52 -15.10
CA THR A 213 15.62 -7.85 -13.93
C THR A 213 14.16 -8.27 -13.74
N HIS A 214 13.38 -8.36 -14.82
CA HIS A 214 12.02 -8.90 -14.77
C HIS A 214 11.98 -10.39 -14.43
N ALA A 215 12.91 -11.19 -14.98
CA ALA A 215 12.96 -12.63 -14.73
C ALA A 215 13.48 -12.97 -13.33
N THR A 216 14.39 -12.19 -12.76
CA THR A 216 15.04 -12.43 -11.46
C THR A 216 14.50 -11.55 -10.34
N SER A 217 13.45 -10.74 -10.60
CA SER A 217 12.74 -10.00 -9.56
C SER A 217 12.27 -10.96 -8.47
N PHE A 218 13.09 -11.04 -7.43
CA PHE A 218 12.96 -11.93 -6.29
C PHE A 218 11.62 -11.73 -5.57
N MET A 219 11.12 -10.49 -5.57
CA MET A 219 9.80 -10.09 -5.06
C MET A 219 8.63 -10.68 -5.85
N GLN A 220 8.78 -10.88 -7.16
CA GLN A 220 7.75 -11.51 -7.98
C GLN A 220 7.69 -13.02 -7.74
N TYR A 221 8.83 -13.65 -7.38
CA TYR A 221 8.90 -15.06 -7.02
C TYR A 221 8.32 -15.35 -5.63
N LEU A 222 8.68 -14.56 -4.62
CA LEU A 222 8.06 -14.63 -3.29
C LEU A 222 6.58 -14.24 -3.33
N GLY A 223 6.21 -13.20 -4.08
CA GLY A 223 4.82 -12.75 -4.21
C GLY A 223 3.90 -13.73 -4.95
N GLN A 224 4.43 -14.54 -5.87
CA GLN A 224 3.65 -15.56 -6.58
C GLN A 224 3.50 -16.86 -5.80
N HIS A 225 4.48 -17.25 -4.98
CA HIS A 225 4.43 -18.50 -4.21
C HIS A 225 3.84 -18.34 -2.79
N ALA A 226 4.01 -17.19 -2.13
CA ALA A 226 3.46 -16.95 -0.81
C ALA A 226 1.92 -16.76 -0.78
N LEU A 227 1.27 -16.55 -1.93
CA LEU A 227 -0.13 -16.10 -1.97
C LEU A 227 -1.12 -16.94 -2.81
N ILE A 228 -0.71 -17.99 -3.54
CA ILE A 228 -1.68 -18.74 -4.38
C ILE A 228 -1.44 -20.26 -4.32
N VAL A 229 -2.35 -20.94 -3.63
CA VAL A 229 -2.87 -22.27 -4.02
C VAL A 229 -3.48 -22.10 -5.41
N GLN A 230 -2.87 -22.68 -6.43
CA GLN A 230 -3.51 -22.85 -7.73
C GLN A 230 -3.62 -24.35 -7.97
N ASP A 231 -4.86 -24.84 -7.88
CA ASP A 231 -5.22 -26.14 -8.43
C ASP A 231 -4.95 -26.14 -9.94
N ASP A 232 -4.20 -27.15 -10.39
CA ASP A 232 -3.85 -27.40 -11.79
C ASP A 232 -5.14 -27.73 -12.60
N THR A 233 -5.40 -27.01 -13.69
CA THR A 233 -5.97 -27.62 -14.91
C THR A 233 -5.10 -27.27 -16.13
N PRO A 234 -5.01 -28.18 -17.12
CA PRO A 234 -3.84 -28.30 -17.98
C PRO A 234 -3.81 -27.27 -19.10
N SER A 235 -2.63 -26.68 -19.29
CA SER A 235 -2.30 -25.74 -20.35
C SER A 235 -2.51 -26.31 -21.76
N GLY A 236 -3.39 -25.66 -22.53
CA GLY A 236 -3.46 -25.75 -23.98
C GLY A 236 -4.25 -24.55 -24.52
N SER A 237 -3.62 -23.82 -25.44
CA SER A 237 -4.14 -22.70 -26.26
C SER A 237 -4.57 -21.40 -25.58
N GLU A 238 -3.81 -20.37 -25.95
CA GLU A 238 -4.25 -18.99 -26.20
C GLU A 238 -4.39 -18.04 -25.02
N ASP A 239 -3.82 -16.85 -25.26
CA ASP A 239 -3.99 -15.63 -24.48
C ASP A 239 -5.47 -15.38 -24.13
N ASN A 240 -5.74 -14.82 -22.94
CA ASN A 240 -7.01 -14.22 -22.47
C ASN A 240 -7.94 -14.96 -21.49
N VAL A 241 -7.49 -15.72 -20.48
CA VAL A 241 -8.46 -16.31 -19.49
C VAL A 241 -8.19 -16.03 -18.00
N ASP A 242 -7.20 -15.21 -17.63
CA ASP A 242 -7.06 -14.72 -16.23
C ASP A 242 -7.27 -13.19 -16.08
N ASP A 243 -7.65 -12.49 -17.16
CA ASP A 243 -7.87 -11.02 -17.17
C ASP A 243 -9.35 -10.60 -16.99
N GLU A 244 -10.29 -11.54 -16.83
CA GLU A 244 -11.74 -11.26 -16.90
C GLU A 244 -12.42 -10.77 -15.61
N SER A 245 -11.72 -10.48 -14.51
CA SER A 245 -12.38 -10.02 -13.25
C SER A 245 -12.12 -8.56 -12.86
N TYR A 246 -11.41 -7.78 -13.67
CA TYR A 246 -11.05 -6.40 -13.35
C TYR A 246 -11.87 -5.38 -14.14
N HIS A 247 -12.91 -4.83 -13.52
CA HIS A 247 -13.65 -3.70 -14.09
C HIS A 247 -13.03 -2.35 -13.66
N PHE A 248 -12.18 -1.79 -14.52
CA PHE A 248 -11.55 -0.48 -14.33
C PHE A 248 -12.54 0.61 -13.91
N MET A 249 -13.72 0.66 -14.54
CA MET A 249 -14.77 1.63 -14.22
C MET A 249 -15.25 1.54 -12.77
N SER A 250 -15.36 0.33 -12.22
CA SER A 250 -15.80 0.13 -10.83
C SER A 250 -14.71 0.52 -9.82
N LEU A 251 -13.42 0.33 -10.16
CA LEU A 251 -12.32 0.90 -9.39
C LEU A 251 -12.34 2.44 -9.46
N MET A 252 -12.57 3.02 -10.64
CA MET A 252 -12.62 4.46 -10.82
C MET A 252 -13.76 5.09 -10.01
N LEU A 253 -14.96 4.50 -10.03
CA LEU A 253 -16.10 4.94 -9.21
C LEU A 253 -15.81 4.87 -7.70
N ASN A 254 -15.04 3.89 -7.26
CA ASN A 254 -14.60 3.76 -5.87
C ASN A 254 -13.57 4.84 -5.49
N LEU A 255 -12.62 5.14 -6.38
CA LEU A 255 -11.67 6.24 -6.19
C LEU A 255 -12.39 7.60 -6.17
N VAL A 256 -13.36 7.82 -7.07
CA VAL A 256 -14.20 9.03 -7.10
C VAL A 256 -15.04 9.15 -5.83
N ASN A 257 -15.63 8.06 -5.33
CA ASN A 257 -16.35 8.07 -4.05
C ASN A 257 -15.45 8.56 -2.91
N THR A 258 -14.24 8.02 -2.85
CA THR A 258 -13.26 8.38 -1.82
C THR A 258 -12.85 9.84 -1.94
N PHE A 259 -12.55 10.31 -3.15
CA PHE A 259 -12.22 11.71 -3.41
C PHE A 259 -13.36 12.63 -2.98
N LEU A 260 -14.59 12.35 -3.44
CA LEU A 260 -15.77 13.19 -3.16
C LEU A 260 -16.12 13.21 -1.66
N TYR A 261 -15.93 12.08 -0.97
CA TYR A 261 -16.10 12.01 0.49
C TYR A 261 -15.08 12.88 1.24
N MET A 262 -13.82 12.89 0.79
CA MET A 262 -12.81 13.76 1.40
C MET A 262 -13.06 15.23 1.10
N VAL A 263 -13.48 15.58 -0.13
CA VAL A 263 -13.96 16.95 -0.43
C VAL A 263 -15.10 17.33 0.53
N ASN A 264 -16.10 16.45 0.69
CA ASN A 264 -17.25 16.70 1.57
C ASN A 264 -16.85 16.97 3.03
N THR A 265 -15.83 16.26 3.50
CA THR A 265 -15.36 16.35 4.89
C THR A 265 -14.64 17.68 5.11
N TYR A 266 -13.81 18.13 4.16
CA TYR A 266 -12.92 19.28 4.37
C TYR A 266 -13.41 20.60 3.74
N ILE A 267 -14.38 20.58 2.83
CA ILE A 267 -14.96 21.79 2.21
C ILE A 267 -15.61 22.74 3.22
N ILE A 268 -15.98 22.21 4.38
CA ILE A 268 -16.63 22.96 5.46
C ILE A 268 -15.64 23.64 6.40
N VAL A 269 -14.41 23.16 6.46
CA VAL A 269 -13.46 23.50 7.53
C VAL A 269 -13.17 25.00 7.56
N PRO A 270 -12.93 25.68 6.42
CA PRO A 270 -12.70 27.13 6.43
C PRO A 270 -13.90 27.96 6.94
N THR A 271 -15.12 27.41 6.88
CA THR A 271 -16.37 28.15 7.14
C THR A 271 -17.10 27.68 8.39
N ALA A 272 -16.58 26.66 9.08
CA ALA A 272 -17.27 25.96 10.17
C ALA A 272 -17.45 26.83 11.42
N ASP A 273 -16.45 27.64 11.76
CA ASP A 273 -16.47 28.57 12.88
C ASP A 273 -17.41 29.75 12.61
N ASP A 274 -17.32 30.39 11.44
CA ASP A 274 -18.26 31.44 11.01
C ASP A 274 -19.71 30.94 10.98
N TYR A 275 -19.94 29.72 10.49
CA TYR A 275 -21.27 29.13 10.46
C TYR A 275 -21.81 28.88 11.87
N SER A 276 -20.97 28.40 12.79
CA SER A 276 -21.32 28.23 14.21
C SER A 276 -21.76 29.56 14.84
N VAL A 277 -20.97 30.62 14.63
CA VAL A 277 -21.26 31.97 15.15
C VAL A 277 -22.56 32.52 14.56
N SER A 278 -22.81 32.32 13.27
CA SER A 278 -24.04 32.77 12.61
C SER A 278 -25.31 32.11 13.15
N LEU A 279 -25.20 30.89 13.68
CA LEU A 279 -26.28 30.14 14.32
C LEU A 279 -26.40 30.42 15.83
N GLY A 280 -25.60 31.34 16.37
CA GLY A 280 -25.63 31.75 17.78
C GLY A 280 -24.79 30.89 18.73
N ALA A 281 -23.86 30.08 18.21
CA ALA A 281 -22.94 29.25 19.01
C ALA A 281 -21.51 29.82 19.01
N ALA A 282 -20.66 29.37 19.94
CA ALA A 282 -19.26 29.79 19.99
C ALA A 282 -18.47 29.25 18.78
N ALA A 283 -17.42 29.95 18.34
CA ALA A 283 -16.57 29.54 17.24
C ALA A 283 -15.96 28.14 17.46
N THR A 284 -15.63 27.80 18.71
CA THR A 284 -15.03 26.52 19.13
C THR A 284 -15.98 25.31 19.02
N VAL A 285 -17.28 25.55 18.81
CA VAL A 285 -18.27 24.51 18.48
C VAL A 285 -18.05 23.98 17.05
N CYS A 286 -17.19 24.63 16.24
CA CYS A 286 -16.72 24.08 14.96
C CYS A 286 -16.13 22.68 15.12
N GLY A 287 -15.46 22.37 16.24
CA GLY A 287 -14.97 21.03 16.56
C GLY A 287 -16.09 20.00 16.62
N ILE A 288 -17.20 20.28 17.32
CA ILE A 288 -18.39 19.41 17.32
C ILE A 288 -19.00 19.29 15.91
N ILE A 289 -19.06 20.40 15.16
CA ILE A 289 -19.62 20.39 13.80
C ILE A 289 -18.81 19.49 12.87
N ILE A 290 -17.48 19.55 12.92
CA ILE A 290 -16.58 18.72 12.11
C ILE A 290 -16.59 17.28 12.64
N GLY A 291 -16.43 17.10 13.96
CA GLY A 291 -16.31 15.80 14.61
C GLY A 291 -17.58 14.95 14.66
N SER A 292 -18.77 15.56 14.59
CA SER A 292 -20.04 14.83 14.54
C SER A 292 -20.14 13.87 13.34
N MET A 293 -19.50 14.22 12.22
CA MET A 293 -19.36 13.33 11.06
C MET A 293 -18.46 12.13 11.37
N ALA A 294 -17.32 12.35 12.03
CA ALA A 294 -16.40 11.28 12.42
C ALA A 294 -17.03 10.33 13.45
N VAL A 295 -17.80 10.85 14.42
CA VAL A 295 -18.53 10.04 15.41
C VAL A 295 -19.49 9.09 14.73
N ALA A 296 -20.31 9.59 13.80
CA ALA A 296 -21.25 8.75 13.06
C ALA A 296 -20.53 7.73 12.16
N GLN A 297 -19.36 8.09 11.62
CA GLN A 297 -18.54 7.21 10.82
C GLN A 297 -18.06 5.98 11.60
N VAL A 298 -17.60 6.13 12.85
CA VAL A 298 -17.14 4.99 13.69
C VAL A 298 -18.20 3.88 13.78
N PHE A 299 -19.47 4.26 13.92
CA PHE A 299 -20.56 3.28 13.98
C PHE A 299 -20.91 2.72 12.60
N SER A 300 -20.90 3.57 11.57
CA SER A 300 -21.28 3.14 10.22
C SER A 300 -20.23 2.21 9.59
N SER A 301 -18.93 2.42 9.82
CA SER A 301 -17.87 1.61 9.21
C SER A 301 -17.97 0.13 9.56
N VAL A 302 -18.39 -0.23 10.77
CA VAL A 302 -18.64 -1.63 11.17
C VAL A 302 -19.78 -2.24 10.35
N TYR A 303 -20.90 -1.52 10.22
CA TYR A 303 -22.06 -1.98 9.47
C TYR A 303 -21.76 -2.09 7.97
N PHE A 304 -21.08 -1.10 7.41
CA PHE A 304 -20.63 -1.10 6.02
C PHE A 304 -19.62 -2.22 5.74
N SER A 305 -18.71 -2.50 6.68
CA SER A 305 -17.80 -3.65 6.57
C SER A 305 -18.57 -4.97 6.56
N ALA A 306 -19.59 -5.12 7.42
CA ALA A 306 -20.44 -6.30 7.44
C ALA A 306 -21.25 -6.47 6.14
N TRP A 307 -21.83 -5.37 5.64
CA TRP A 307 -22.65 -5.35 4.42
C TRP A 307 -21.81 -5.63 3.17
N SER A 308 -20.57 -5.14 3.13
CA SER A 308 -19.63 -5.41 2.04
C SER A 308 -19.24 -6.89 1.88
N ASN A 309 -19.50 -7.74 2.89
CA ASN A 309 -19.35 -9.19 2.74
C ASN A 309 -20.36 -9.80 1.75
N ARG A 310 -21.45 -9.09 1.41
CA ARG A 310 -22.53 -9.61 0.56
C ARG A 310 -22.68 -8.86 -0.77
N SER A 311 -22.38 -7.57 -0.79
CA SER A 311 -22.52 -6.71 -1.96
C SER A 311 -21.69 -5.45 -1.79
N TYR A 312 -21.08 -4.97 -2.87
CA TYR A 312 -20.38 -3.68 -2.93
C TYR A 312 -21.28 -2.56 -3.45
N PHE A 313 -22.21 -2.88 -4.36
CA PHE A 313 -23.08 -1.88 -4.98
C PHE A 313 -24.08 -1.28 -3.98
N ARG A 314 -24.76 -2.12 -3.19
CA ARG A 314 -25.83 -1.66 -2.27
C ARG A 314 -25.33 -0.71 -1.17
N PRO A 315 -24.18 -0.97 -0.50
CA PRO A 315 -23.62 -0.02 0.44
C PRO A 315 -23.26 1.32 -0.21
N LEU A 316 -22.68 1.32 -1.42
CA LEU A 316 -22.30 2.55 -2.13
C LEU A 316 -23.51 3.42 -2.51
N VAL A 317 -24.62 2.79 -2.91
CA VAL A 317 -25.89 3.49 -3.17
C VAL A 317 -26.43 4.12 -1.87
N PHE A 318 -26.50 3.34 -0.78
CA PHE A 318 -26.97 3.84 0.52
C PHE A 318 -26.10 5.00 1.03
N SER A 319 -24.78 4.87 0.91
CA SER A 319 -23.81 5.92 1.21
C SER A 319 -24.12 7.23 0.46
N SER A 320 -24.33 7.13 -0.85
CA SER A 320 -24.60 8.30 -1.70
C SER A 320 -25.92 8.99 -1.35
N ILE A 321 -26.95 8.22 -1.01
CA ILE A 321 -28.26 8.77 -0.56
C ILE A 321 -28.09 9.51 0.77
N MET A 322 -27.41 8.91 1.75
CA MET A 322 -27.16 9.54 3.05
C MET A 322 -26.35 10.83 2.92
N LEU A 323 -25.32 10.84 2.06
CA LEU A 323 -24.50 12.03 1.79
C LEU A 323 -25.25 13.12 1.03
N PHE A 324 -26.15 12.75 0.11
CA PHE A 324 -27.05 13.70 -0.55
C PHE A 324 -27.97 14.38 0.46
N SER A 325 -28.66 13.59 1.29
CA SER A 325 -29.60 14.09 2.31
C SER A 325 -28.90 14.88 3.41
N GLY A 326 -27.74 14.42 3.88
CA GLY A 326 -26.96 15.10 4.92
C GLY A 326 -26.48 16.48 4.49
N ASN A 327 -25.98 16.61 3.25
CA ASN A 327 -25.56 17.90 2.69
C ASN A 327 -26.72 18.86 2.43
N LEU A 328 -27.87 18.33 2.02
CA LEU A 328 -29.10 19.12 1.88
C LEU A 328 -29.52 19.71 3.24
N LEU A 329 -29.54 18.90 4.30
CA LEU A 329 -29.88 19.37 5.65
C LEU A 329 -28.85 20.36 6.19
N TYR A 330 -27.56 20.15 5.91
CA TYR A 330 -26.50 21.09 6.27
C TYR A 330 -26.72 22.48 5.66
N ALA A 331 -27.13 22.54 4.39
CA ALA A 331 -27.41 23.81 3.71
C ALA A 331 -28.69 24.48 4.25
N LEU A 332 -29.74 23.71 4.51
CA LEU A 332 -31.02 24.20 5.03
C LEU A 332 -30.95 24.67 6.49
N ALA A 333 -29.95 24.24 7.25
CA ALA A 333 -29.83 24.57 8.67
C ALA A 333 -29.69 26.09 8.94
N TYR A 334 -29.12 26.84 7.99
CA TYR A 334 -29.03 28.29 8.05
C TYR A 334 -30.40 28.95 7.94
N ASP A 335 -31.22 28.55 6.96
CA ASP A 335 -32.57 29.09 6.77
C ASP A 335 -33.53 28.71 7.92
N LEU A 336 -33.32 27.53 8.52
CA LEU A 336 -34.05 27.06 9.69
C LEU A 336 -33.50 27.60 11.02
N ASN A 337 -32.38 28.33 10.99
CA ASN A 337 -31.66 28.87 12.14
C ASN A 337 -31.49 27.85 13.29
N SER A 338 -31.07 26.62 12.95
CA SER A 338 -31.02 25.51 13.91
C SER A 338 -29.71 24.75 13.85
N LEU A 339 -28.92 24.86 14.93
CA LEU A 339 -27.69 24.06 15.12
C LEU A 339 -27.98 22.55 15.11
N THR A 340 -29.15 22.13 15.62
CA THR A 340 -29.54 20.72 15.65
C THR A 340 -29.71 20.15 14.25
N VAL A 341 -30.32 20.91 13.32
CA VAL A 341 -30.48 20.46 11.92
C VAL A 341 -29.11 20.33 11.25
N LEU A 342 -28.19 21.26 11.52
CA LEU A 342 -26.82 21.20 11.03
C LEU A 342 -26.13 19.92 11.51
N LEU A 343 -26.20 19.61 12.80
CA LEU A 343 -25.60 18.41 13.38
C LEU A 343 -26.25 17.11 12.87
N ILE A 344 -27.56 17.08 12.66
CA ILE A 344 -28.24 15.93 12.04
C ILE A 344 -27.73 15.73 10.60
N GLY A 345 -27.58 16.81 9.83
CA GLY A 345 -26.99 16.76 8.49
C GLY A 345 -25.58 16.17 8.50
N ARG A 346 -24.75 16.56 9.49
CA ARG A 346 -23.39 16.02 9.68
C ARG A 346 -23.37 14.54 10.04
N ILE A 347 -24.22 14.13 10.98
CA ILE A 347 -24.35 12.74 11.41
C ILE A 347 -24.75 11.88 10.20
N LEU A 348 -25.70 12.33 9.38
CA LEU A 348 -26.09 11.64 8.15
C LEU A 348 -24.94 11.52 7.15
N CYS A 349 -24.15 12.60 6.97
CA CYS A 349 -22.94 12.54 6.15
C CYS A 349 -21.92 11.50 6.67
N GLY A 350 -21.77 11.35 7.99
CA GLY A 350 -20.89 10.33 8.58
C GLY A 350 -21.44 8.91 8.48
N LEU A 351 -22.76 8.74 8.62
CA LEU A 351 -23.44 7.47 8.35
C LEU A 351 -23.28 7.03 6.89
N GLY A 352 -23.11 7.97 5.97
CA GLY A 352 -22.82 7.69 4.57
C GLY A 352 -21.37 7.30 4.26
N SER A 353 -20.51 7.05 5.24
CA SER A 353 -19.08 6.75 4.99
C SER A 353 -18.84 5.35 4.42
N ALA A 354 -18.56 5.27 3.11
CA ALA A 354 -18.21 4.01 2.44
C ALA A 354 -16.71 3.67 2.46
N ARG A 355 -15.87 4.37 3.24
CA ARG A 355 -14.40 4.21 3.16
C ARG A 355 -13.90 2.80 3.48
N ALA A 356 -14.54 2.12 4.44
CA ALA A 356 -14.23 0.73 4.76
C ALA A 356 -14.51 -0.20 3.56
N VAL A 357 -15.62 0.05 2.86
CA VAL A 357 -16.02 -0.69 1.65
C VAL A 357 -15.05 -0.42 0.51
N ASN A 358 -14.67 0.85 0.31
CA ASN A 358 -13.75 1.28 -0.74
C ASN A 358 -12.39 0.59 -0.62
N ARG A 359 -11.83 0.57 0.61
CA ARG A 359 -10.57 -0.11 0.91
C ARG A 359 -10.67 -1.63 0.70
N ARG A 360 -11.77 -2.23 1.16
CA ARG A 360 -12.00 -3.67 1.00
C ARG A 360 -12.12 -4.07 -0.46
N TYR A 361 -12.85 -3.31 -1.26
CA TYR A 361 -12.99 -3.55 -2.69
C TYR A 361 -11.62 -3.57 -3.40
N ILE A 362 -10.70 -2.67 -3.03
CA ILE A 362 -9.33 -2.68 -3.58
C ILE A 362 -8.59 -3.96 -3.19
N SER A 363 -8.71 -4.40 -1.93
CA SER A 363 -8.09 -5.65 -1.47
C SER A 363 -8.67 -6.89 -2.17
N ASP A 364 -9.99 -6.94 -2.35
CA ASP A 364 -10.70 -8.14 -2.79
C ASP A 364 -10.77 -8.25 -4.32
N CYS A 365 -10.93 -7.13 -5.04
CA CYS A 365 -11.21 -7.13 -6.49
C CYS A 365 -10.01 -6.73 -7.36
N VAL A 366 -8.96 -6.12 -6.79
CA VAL A 366 -7.81 -5.66 -7.58
C VAL A 366 -6.72 -6.75 -7.58
N PRO A 367 -6.25 -7.19 -8.77
CA PRO A 367 -5.15 -8.13 -8.90
C PRO A 367 -3.90 -7.66 -8.15
N LEU A 368 -3.17 -8.60 -7.52
CA LEU A 368 -1.98 -8.31 -6.70
C LEU A 368 -0.94 -7.44 -7.42
N LYS A 369 -0.78 -7.61 -8.75
CA LYS A 369 0.17 -6.84 -9.58
C LYS A 369 -0.11 -5.33 -9.57
N ILE A 370 -1.38 -4.93 -9.54
CA ILE A 370 -1.81 -3.53 -9.60
C ILE A 370 -2.40 -3.03 -8.27
N ARG A 371 -2.51 -3.89 -7.25
CA ARG A 371 -3.09 -3.55 -5.94
C ARG A 371 -2.31 -2.47 -5.20
N LEU A 372 -0.98 -2.49 -5.28
CA LEU A 372 -0.14 -1.44 -4.70
C LEU A 372 -0.44 -0.08 -5.36
N GLN A 373 -0.54 -0.06 -6.70
CA GLN A 373 -0.87 1.13 -7.46
C GLN A 373 -2.30 1.62 -7.19
N ALA A 374 -3.28 0.72 -7.07
CA ALA A 374 -4.65 1.08 -6.72
C ALA A 374 -4.77 1.61 -5.28
N SER A 375 -4.01 1.05 -4.34
CA SER A 375 -3.95 1.54 -2.95
C SER A 375 -3.28 2.91 -2.88
N ALA A 376 -2.19 3.13 -3.63
CA ALA A 376 -1.57 4.44 -3.80
C ALA A 376 -2.55 5.44 -4.44
N GLY A 377 -3.31 5.02 -5.46
CA GLY A 377 -4.37 5.81 -6.08
C GLY A 377 -5.47 6.22 -5.08
N PHE A 378 -5.87 5.33 -4.17
CA PHE A 378 -6.83 5.64 -3.10
C PHE A 378 -6.30 6.69 -2.12
N VAL A 379 -5.02 6.59 -1.73
CA VAL A 379 -4.38 7.58 -0.85
C VAL A 379 -4.27 8.92 -1.57
N SER A 380 -3.81 8.94 -2.83
CA SER A 380 -3.73 10.16 -3.64
C SER A 380 -5.10 10.80 -3.87
N ALA A 381 -6.13 10.01 -4.18
CA ALA A 381 -7.51 10.50 -4.33
C ALA A 381 -8.04 11.09 -3.01
N SER A 382 -7.69 10.48 -1.88
CA SER A 382 -8.04 11.01 -0.56
C SER A 382 -7.37 12.37 -0.31
N ALA A 383 -6.05 12.45 -0.52
CA ALA A 383 -5.27 13.67 -0.33
C ALA A 383 -5.72 14.80 -1.26
N LEU A 384 -5.95 14.49 -2.54
CA LEU A 384 -6.55 15.43 -3.50
C LEU A 384 -7.90 15.95 -3.00
N GLY A 385 -8.75 15.09 -2.45
CA GLY A 385 -10.04 15.52 -1.90
C GLY A 385 -9.87 16.45 -0.68
N MET A 386 -8.90 16.17 0.20
CA MET A 386 -8.56 17.04 1.33
C MET A 386 -8.06 18.42 0.87
N ALA A 387 -7.31 18.49 -0.23
CA ALA A 387 -6.85 19.75 -0.81
C ALA A 387 -7.96 20.52 -1.55
N CYS A 388 -8.73 19.80 -2.37
CA CYS A 388 -9.80 20.37 -3.18
C CYS A 388 -10.96 20.89 -2.34
N GLY A 389 -11.25 20.30 -1.18
CA GLY A 389 -12.31 20.74 -0.27
C GLY A 389 -12.19 22.23 0.09
N PRO A 390 -11.17 22.64 0.86
CA PRO A 390 -10.94 24.04 1.20
C PRO A 390 -10.77 24.93 -0.03
N GLY A 391 -10.12 24.43 -1.09
CA GLY A 391 -9.98 25.17 -2.35
C GLY A 391 -11.33 25.54 -2.97
N LEU A 392 -12.28 24.60 -3.05
CA LEU A 392 -13.65 24.83 -3.50
C LEU A 392 -14.38 25.81 -2.57
N ALA A 393 -14.22 25.66 -1.25
CA ALA A 393 -14.84 26.56 -0.28
C ALA A 393 -14.42 28.03 -0.47
N GLY A 394 -13.14 28.27 -0.79
CA GLY A 394 -12.62 29.61 -1.06
C GLY A 394 -13.22 30.26 -2.32
N PHE A 395 -13.64 29.48 -3.33
CA PHE A 395 -14.34 30.01 -4.50
C PHE A 395 -15.85 30.24 -4.25
N LEU A 396 -16.43 29.54 -3.28
CA LEU A 396 -17.86 29.54 -2.99
C LEU A 396 -18.27 30.65 -2.01
N GLN A 397 -17.84 31.89 -2.25
CA GLN A 397 -18.10 33.03 -1.36
C GLN A 397 -19.24 33.95 -1.82
N THR A 398 -20.01 33.55 -2.82
CA THR A 398 -21.09 34.39 -3.34
C THR A 398 -22.26 34.45 -2.37
N LYS A 399 -22.93 35.62 -2.31
CA LYS A 399 -24.11 35.83 -1.48
C LYS A 399 -25.31 36.21 -2.35
N PHE A 400 -26.32 35.34 -2.40
CA PHE A 400 -27.58 35.59 -3.08
C PHE A 400 -28.72 34.78 -2.45
N THR A 401 -29.96 35.18 -2.71
CA THR A 401 -31.16 34.51 -2.17
C THR A 401 -32.11 34.15 -3.30
N ILE A 402 -32.53 32.89 -3.37
CA ILE A 402 -33.49 32.39 -4.37
C ILE A 402 -34.66 31.73 -3.64
N TYR A 403 -35.90 32.19 -3.89
CA TYR A 403 -37.14 31.59 -3.38
C TYR A 403 -37.12 31.20 -1.87
N SER A 404 -36.58 32.08 -1.02
CA SER A 404 -36.41 31.90 0.45
C SER A 404 -35.27 30.99 0.90
N LEU A 405 -34.44 30.49 -0.01
CA LEU A 405 -33.19 29.79 0.31
C LEU A 405 -32.01 30.77 0.23
N THR A 406 -31.21 30.81 1.29
CA THR A 406 -29.98 31.62 1.31
C THR A 406 -28.78 30.85 0.80
N PHE A 407 -28.12 31.43 -0.20
CA PHE A 407 -26.83 30.96 -0.71
C PHE A 407 -25.77 31.93 -0.20
N ASN A 408 -24.97 31.47 0.74
CA ASN A 408 -23.85 32.20 1.31
C ASN A 408 -22.62 31.28 1.37
N GLN A 409 -21.51 31.83 1.85
CA GLN A 409 -20.24 31.11 2.02
C GLN A 409 -20.36 29.83 2.87
N SER A 410 -21.27 29.77 3.84
CA SER A 410 -21.46 28.62 4.73
C SER A 410 -22.41 27.57 4.15
N THR A 411 -23.43 27.97 3.37
CA THR A 411 -24.45 27.07 2.80
C THR A 411 -24.10 26.54 1.41
N LEU A 412 -23.36 27.31 0.60
CA LEU A 412 -22.94 26.93 -0.75
C LEU A 412 -22.16 25.59 -0.79
N PRO A 413 -21.21 25.31 0.12
CA PRO A 413 -20.58 24.00 0.22
C PRO A 413 -21.59 22.84 0.29
N GLY A 414 -22.66 22.99 1.08
CA GLY A 414 -23.70 21.96 1.21
C GLY A 414 -24.49 21.75 -0.09
N TRP A 415 -24.89 22.84 -0.75
CA TRP A 415 -25.62 22.77 -2.03
C TRP A 415 -24.79 22.11 -3.13
N VAL A 416 -23.53 22.53 -3.29
CA VAL A 416 -22.62 21.99 -4.31
C VAL A 416 -22.36 20.51 -4.07
N MET A 417 -22.08 20.12 -2.82
CA MET A 417 -21.85 18.71 -2.49
C MET A 417 -23.10 17.86 -2.63
N SER A 418 -24.29 18.37 -2.30
CA SER A 418 -25.55 17.65 -2.52
C SER A 418 -25.74 17.31 -4.00
N ILE A 419 -25.53 18.28 -4.89
CA ILE A 419 -25.60 18.04 -6.35
C ILE A 419 -24.53 17.05 -6.80
N ALA A 420 -23.30 17.18 -6.32
CA ALA A 420 -22.20 16.28 -6.68
C ALA A 420 -22.50 14.82 -6.27
N TRP A 421 -23.06 14.59 -5.08
CA TRP A 421 -23.47 13.25 -4.62
C TRP A 421 -24.64 12.69 -5.42
N LEU A 422 -25.58 13.53 -5.85
CA LEU A 422 -26.67 13.12 -6.74
C LEU A 422 -26.13 12.68 -8.11
N LEU A 423 -25.23 13.45 -8.71
CA LEU A 423 -24.57 13.10 -9.97
C LEU A 423 -23.76 11.80 -9.84
N TYR A 424 -23.03 11.65 -8.72
CA TYR A 424 -22.31 10.42 -8.42
C TYR A 424 -23.26 9.22 -8.30
N LEU A 425 -24.40 9.36 -7.61
CA LEU A 425 -25.41 8.30 -7.47
C LEU A 425 -25.94 7.86 -8.84
N VAL A 426 -26.26 8.81 -9.73
CA VAL A 426 -26.70 8.51 -11.09
C VAL A 426 -25.60 7.77 -11.85
N TRP A 427 -24.35 8.23 -11.76
CA TRP A 427 -23.23 7.58 -12.44
C TRP A 427 -22.96 6.16 -11.92
N LEU A 428 -22.99 5.98 -10.60
CA LEU A 428 -22.85 4.69 -9.94
C LEU A 428 -23.89 3.69 -10.45
N TRP A 429 -25.14 4.13 -10.58
CA TRP A 429 -26.25 3.29 -11.03
C TRP A 429 -26.05 2.71 -12.44
N PHE A 430 -25.49 3.50 -13.37
CA PHE A 430 -25.28 3.07 -14.75
C PHE A 430 -23.97 2.34 -15.00
N SER A 431 -22.92 2.65 -14.23
CA SER A 431 -21.55 2.23 -14.56
C SER A 431 -20.92 1.21 -13.62
N PHE A 432 -21.49 0.99 -12.42
CA PHE A 432 -20.95 0.03 -11.47
C PHE A 432 -21.38 -1.40 -11.82
N LYS A 433 -20.41 -2.32 -11.89
CA LYS A 433 -20.67 -3.74 -12.14
C LYS A 433 -20.18 -4.55 -10.94
N GLU A 434 -21.08 -5.34 -10.36
CA GLU A 434 -20.81 -6.14 -9.18
C GLU A 434 -19.82 -7.29 -9.52
N PRO A 435 -18.81 -7.58 -8.67
CA PRO A 435 -17.86 -8.66 -8.93
C PRO A 435 -18.51 -10.04 -9.04
N GLU A 436 -18.02 -10.86 -9.97
CA GLU A 436 -18.63 -12.16 -10.34
C GLU A 436 -18.68 -13.20 -9.21
N HIS A 437 -17.82 -13.09 -8.19
CA HIS A 437 -17.83 -14.01 -7.06
C HIS A 437 -19.11 -13.90 -6.21
N PHE A 438 -19.75 -12.74 -6.15
CA PHE A 438 -21.07 -12.59 -5.52
C PHE A 438 -22.19 -13.18 -6.38
N ALA A 439 -22.09 -13.06 -7.70
CA ALA A 439 -23.06 -13.66 -8.61
C ALA A 439 -23.01 -15.20 -8.51
N LYS A 440 -21.81 -15.79 -8.43
CA LYS A 440 -21.61 -17.23 -8.19
C LYS A 440 -22.13 -17.67 -6.82
N ALA A 441 -21.81 -16.96 -5.74
CA ALA A 441 -22.30 -17.28 -4.40
C ALA A 441 -23.84 -17.17 -4.28
N ALA A 442 -24.45 -16.18 -4.95
CA ALA A 442 -25.90 -16.04 -5.02
C ALA A 442 -26.56 -17.16 -5.83
N ALA A 443 -25.94 -17.56 -6.95
CA ALA A 443 -26.40 -18.70 -7.75
C ALA A 443 -26.29 -20.02 -7.00
N GLU A 444 -25.22 -20.24 -6.25
CA GLU A 444 -25.04 -21.42 -5.38
C GLU A 444 -26.04 -21.44 -4.21
N ALA A 445 -26.32 -20.29 -3.59
CA ALA A 445 -27.33 -20.18 -2.54
C ALA A 445 -28.75 -20.45 -3.09
N ALA A 446 -29.07 -19.94 -4.28
CA ALA A 446 -30.32 -20.24 -4.97
C ALA A 446 -30.43 -21.72 -5.36
N ALA A 447 -29.33 -22.35 -5.77
CA ALA A 447 -29.27 -23.79 -6.07
C ALA A 447 -29.47 -24.67 -4.82
N ARG A 448 -28.98 -24.24 -3.65
CA ARG A 448 -29.23 -24.94 -2.37
C ARG A 448 -30.68 -24.82 -1.89
N THR A 449 -31.36 -23.73 -2.25
CA THR A 449 -32.77 -23.50 -1.89
C THR A 449 -33.74 -24.25 -2.81
N SER A 450 -33.27 -24.78 -3.94
CA SER A 450 -34.08 -25.45 -4.98
C SER A 450 -33.96 -26.98 -5.00
N GLN A 451 -33.26 -27.59 -4.03
CA GLN A 451 -33.41 -29.02 -3.80
C GLN A 451 -34.75 -29.30 -3.11
N PRO A 452 -35.65 -30.13 -3.71
CA PRO A 452 -36.83 -30.59 -3.00
C PRO A 452 -36.36 -31.49 -1.87
N SER A 453 -36.60 -31.06 -0.63
CA SER A 453 -36.48 -31.90 0.55
C SER A 453 -37.57 -32.98 0.52
N GLU A 454 -37.30 -34.09 -0.16
CA GLU A 454 -37.95 -35.38 0.10
C GLU A 454 -37.40 -35.94 1.41
N SER A 455 -37.96 -35.46 2.53
CA SER A 455 -38.08 -36.22 3.77
C SER A 455 -39.12 -35.52 4.63
N GLY A 456 -40.37 -35.74 4.27
CA GLY A 456 -41.50 -35.42 5.13
C GLY A 456 -41.54 -36.34 6.34
N HIS A 457 -41.87 -35.73 7.47
CA HIS A 457 -42.44 -36.29 8.70
C HIS A 457 -41.45 -36.79 9.77
N GLN A 458 -41.04 -35.88 10.65
CA GLN A 458 -41.47 -36.01 12.05
C GLN A 458 -41.50 -34.67 12.79
N GLU A 459 -42.73 -34.27 13.11
CA GLU A 459 -43.18 -33.50 14.29
C GLU A 459 -42.55 -32.15 14.63
N SER A 460 -43.24 -31.13 14.12
CA SER A 460 -43.60 -29.91 14.84
C SER A 460 -44.19 -30.22 16.24
N ALA A 461 -43.34 -30.23 17.26
CA ALA A 461 -43.72 -29.99 18.65
C ALA A 461 -42.50 -29.40 19.37
N ASN A 462 -42.71 -28.44 20.26
CA ASN A 462 -41.69 -27.70 21.04
C ASN A 462 -41.25 -26.35 20.45
N LEU A 463 -42.20 -25.61 19.87
CA LEU A 463 -42.09 -24.15 19.74
C LEU A 463 -43.03 -23.47 20.74
N GLU A 464 -42.93 -23.85 22.01
CA GLU A 464 -43.59 -23.17 23.13
C GLU A 464 -42.86 -23.55 24.43
N GLU A 465 -41.71 -22.93 24.68
CA GLU A 465 -41.16 -22.70 26.05
C GLU A 465 -39.86 -21.88 25.96
N GLY A 466 -40.00 -20.61 25.60
CA GLY A 466 -39.11 -19.60 26.17
C GLY A 466 -39.78 -19.09 27.44
N LEU A 467 -39.27 -19.43 28.63
CA LEU A 467 -39.39 -18.68 29.90
C LEU A 467 -38.99 -19.55 31.12
N ALA A 468 -37.70 -19.81 31.33
CA ALA A 468 -37.13 -20.14 32.66
C ALA A 468 -35.59 -20.04 32.67
N GLN A 469 -35.08 -18.84 32.97
CA GLN A 469 -33.92 -18.44 33.82
C GLN A 469 -32.78 -19.43 34.22
N PRO A 470 -31.62 -18.97 34.76
CA PRO A 470 -31.00 -17.63 34.77
C PRO A 470 -29.46 -17.60 34.53
N LEU A 471 -28.94 -16.37 34.49
CA LEU A 471 -27.54 -15.92 34.39
C LEU A 471 -26.73 -16.03 35.72
N LEU A 472 -25.43 -16.37 35.58
CA LEU A 472 -24.25 -16.08 36.44
C LEU A 472 -23.87 -16.99 37.65
N LEU A 473 -22.54 -17.05 37.85
CA LEU A 473 -21.66 -17.59 38.92
C LEU A 473 -21.08 -19.00 38.68
N GLY A 474 -19.77 -19.25 38.81
CA GLY A 474 -18.70 -18.43 39.37
C GLY A 474 -17.29 -18.93 39.07
N SER A 475 -16.35 -18.09 39.49
CA SER A 475 -14.89 -18.21 39.42
C SER A 475 -14.30 -19.15 40.49
N GLU A 476 -13.03 -19.52 40.25
CA GLU A 476 -11.96 -19.92 41.19
C GLU A 476 -11.62 -21.42 41.40
N GLU A 477 -10.42 -21.73 40.88
CA GLU A 477 -9.26 -22.36 41.56
C GLU A 477 -9.12 -23.89 41.75
N ARG A 478 -8.03 -24.38 41.11
CA ARG A 478 -6.93 -25.26 41.59
C ARG A 478 -6.79 -26.70 41.06
N LEU A 479 -5.67 -26.85 40.32
CA LEU A 479 -4.57 -27.82 40.43
C LEU A 479 -4.76 -29.29 40.00
N ASP A 480 -3.88 -29.65 39.05
CA ASP A 480 -3.16 -30.90 38.76
C ASP A 480 -3.94 -32.23 38.68
N ASP A 481 -3.89 -32.92 37.52
CA ASP A 481 -2.78 -33.85 37.21
C ASP A 481 -2.92 -34.47 35.80
N ASN A 482 -1.78 -34.62 35.12
CA ASN A 482 -1.43 -35.52 34.02
C ASN A 482 -2.52 -36.21 33.14
N SER A 483 -2.53 -35.84 31.85
CA SER A 483 -2.58 -36.83 30.74
C SER A 483 -2.11 -36.22 29.43
N GLU A 484 -1.04 -36.80 28.88
CA GLU A 484 -0.58 -36.64 27.50
C GLU A 484 -1.69 -36.99 26.49
N ASP A 485 -1.53 -36.45 25.28
CA ASP A 485 -2.23 -36.77 24.03
C ASP A 485 -3.69 -36.31 23.87
N ASN A 486 -3.86 -35.21 23.13
CA ASN A 486 -4.64 -35.16 21.88
C ASN A 486 -4.49 -33.78 21.19
N ASP A 487 -3.40 -33.62 20.43
CA ASP A 487 -3.10 -32.48 19.56
C ASP A 487 -3.92 -32.48 18.24
N ASP A 488 -5.22 -32.81 18.28
CA ASP A 488 -6.03 -32.92 17.05
C ASP A 488 -7.23 -31.94 16.94
N GLU A 489 -7.52 -31.13 17.96
CA GLU A 489 -8.59 -30.11 17.86
C GLU A 489 -8.10 -28.69 17.50
N ASP A 490 -6.80 -28.37 17.70
CA ASP A 490 -6.27 -27.04 17.39
C ASP A 490 -5.98 -26.79 15.89
N ALA A 491 -6.00 -27.84 15.06
CA ALA A 491 -5.79 -27.69 13.62
C ALA A 491 -6.99 -27.07 12.89
N LYS A 492 -8.23 -27.26 13.37
CA LYS A 492 -9.45 -26.75 12.71
C LYS A 492 -9.84 -25.32 13.12
N SER A 493 -9.41 -24.84 14.29
CA SER A 493 -9.69 -23.46 14.76
C SER A 493 -8.80 -22.39 14.09
N SER A 494 -7.80 -22.81 13.33
CA SER A 494 -6.76 -21.96 12.75
C SER A 494 -7.22 -21.07 11.57
N HIS A 495 -8.39 -21.33 10.98
CA HIS A 495 -8.84 -20.70 9.72
C HIS A 495 -10.08 -19.80 9.80
N GLU A 496 -10.74 -19.68 10.94
CA GLU A 496 -11.96 -18.87 11.04
C GLU A 496 -11.68 -17.35 11.14
N PRO A 497 -12.53 -16.50 10.50
CA PRO A 497 -12.43 -15.04 10.57
C PRO A 497 -12.77 -14.53 11.96
N ALA A 498 -12.18 -13.38 12.36
CA ALA A 498 -12.47 -12.78 13.66
C ALA A 498 -13.95 -12.39 13.79
N THR A 499 -14.60 -12.82 14.87
CA THR A 499 -16.03 -12.62 15.12
C THR A 499 -16.33 -11.39 15.98
N SER A 500 -15.32 -10.82 16.65
CA SER A 500 -15.45 -9.62 17.49
C SER A 500 -14.18 -8.75 17.51
N PHE A 501 -14.31 -7.47 17.87
CA PHE A 501 -13.17 -6.55 18.05
C PHE A 501 -12.14 -7.09 19.07
N ALA A 502 -12.59 -7.68 20.18
CA ALA A 502 -11.68 -8.23 21.20
C ALA A 502 -10.88 -9.42 20.66
N SER A 503 -11.52 -10.32 19.89
CA SER A 503 -10.82 -11.42 19.22
C SER A 503 -9.83 -10.91 18.18
N ALA A 504 -10.22 -9.91 17.38
CA ALA A 504 -9.36 -9.29 16.37
C ALA A 504 -8.14 -8.62 17.01
N TYR A 505 -8.31 -7.89 18.11
CA TYR A 505 -7.22 -7.23 18.83
C TYR A 505 -6.26 -8.21 19.51
N LYS A 506 -6.77 -9.36 19.99
CA LYS A 506 -5.95 -10.44 20.56
C LYS A 506 -5.09 -11.14 19.50
N LEU A 507 -5.58 -11.20 18.26
CA LEU A 507 -4.86 -11.73 17.09
C LEU A 507 -3.78 -10.77 16.55
N LEU A 508 -3.77 -9.51 16.96
CA LEU A 508 -2.76 -8.54 16.51
C LEU A 508 -1.42 -8.79 17.18
N THR A 509 -0.37 -8.91 16.35
CA THR A 509 1.01 -8.92 16.84
C THR A 509 1.34 -7.57 17.50
N PRO A 510 2.31 -7.52 18.43
CA PRO A 510 2.74 -6.26 19.05
C PRO A 510 3.13 -5.20 18.01
N SER A 511 3.77 -5.61 16.92
CA SER A 511 4.15 -4.75 15.78
C SER A 511 2.93 -4.07 15.14
N VAL A 512 1.83 -4.81 14.91
CA VAL A 512 0.60 -4.22 14.33
C VAL A 512 -0.09 -3.28 15.32
N LYS A 513 -0.04 -3.56 16.63
CA LYS A 513 -0.59 -2.65 17.64
C LYS A 513 0.15 -1.31 17.65
N VAL A 514 1.47 -1.33 17.52
CA VAL A 514 2.28 -0.11 17.40
C VAL A 514 1.94 0.63 16.10
N GLN A 515 1.83 -0.06 14.97
CA GLN A 515 1.41 0.56 13.70
C GLN A 515 0.02 1.23 13.79
N LEU A 516 -0.95 0.61 14.45
CA LEU A 516 -2.26 1.21 14.69
C LEU A 516 -2.17 2.43 15.61
N LEU A 517 -1.29 2.41 16.63
CA LEU A 517 -1.02 3.57 17.48
C LEU A 517 -0.41 4.73 16.70
N ILE A 518 0.58 4.45 15.83
CA ILE A 518 1.18 5.45 14.94
C ILE A 518 0.13 6.03 13.98
N TYR A 519 -0.77 5.18 13.46
CA TYR A 519 -1.86 5.62 12.60
C TYR A 519 -2.87 6.51 13.33
N PHE A 520 -3.15 6.17 14.59
CA PHE A 520 -3.96 7.02 15.47
C PHE A 520 -3.27 8.36 15.71
N MET A 521 -1.98 8.34 16.08
CA MET A 521 -1.18 9.54 16.34
C MET A 521 -1.15 10.50 15.14
N LEU A 522 -0.83 10.00 13.95
CA LEU A 522 -0.74 10.85 12.76
C LEU A 522 -2.10 11.45 12.39
N LYS A 523 -3.19 10.68 12.51
CA LYS A 523 -4.54 11.19 12.19
C LYS A 523 -5.03 12.19 13.21
N TYR A 524 -4.68 11.97 14.48
CA TYR A 524 -4.96 12.92 15.54
C TYR A 524 -4.24 14.25 15.28
N ALA A 525 -2.93 14.22 15.02
CA ALA A 525 -2.13 15.43 14.78
C ALA A 525 -2.58 16.20 13.53
N MET A 526 -2.88 15.49 12.43
CA MET A 526 -3.45 16.09 11.23
C MET A 526 -4.81 16.76 11.50
N GLU A 527 -5.70 16.09 12.24
CA GLU A 527 -7.04 16.63 12.46
C GLU A 527 -7.01 17.87 13.34
N ILE A 528 -6.17 17.90 14.40
CA ILE A 528 -5.94 19.13 15.19
C ILE A 528 -5.48 20.27 14.26
N LEU A 529 -4.47 20.01 13.43
CA LEU A 529 -3.92 21.03 12.53
C LEU A 529 -4.97 21.56 11.54
N LEU A 530 -5.80 20.68 10.95
CA LEU A 530 -6.78 21.06 9.94
C LEU A 530 -8.01 21.72 10.57
N SER A 531 -8.64 21.10 11.57
CA SER A 531 -9.88 21.57 12.20
C SER A 531 -9.68 22.83 13.04
N GLU A 532 -8.52 23.02 13.67
CA GLU A 532 -8.22 24.21 14.48
C GLU A 532 -7.76 25.40 13.63
N SER A 533 -7.34 25.16 12.38
CA SER A 533 -6.70 26.17 11.54
C SER A 533 -7.55 27.43 11.33
N SER A 534 -8.86 27.30 11.15
CA SER A 534 -9.73 28.47 10.95
C SER A 534 -9.78 29.33 12.20
N VAL A 535 -10.05 28.72 13.37
CA VAL A 535 -10.13 29.41 14.67
C VAL A 535 -8.80 30.09 15.04
N VAL A 536 -7.67 29.40 14.90
CA VAL A 536 -6.35 29.93 15.26
C VAL A 536 -5.93 31.07 14.35
N THR A 537 -6.10 30.92 13.04
CA THR A 537 -5.62 31.94 12.09
C THR A 537 -6.50 33.18 12.10
N THR A 538 -7.81 33.04 12.30
CA THR A 538 -8.71 34.18 12.50
C THR A 538 -8.39 34.90 13.81
N TYR A 539 -8.13 34.19 14.91
CA TYR A 539 -7.83 34.83 16.20
C TYR A 539 -6.44 35.49 16.25
N TYR A 540 -5.38 34.80 15.82
CA TYR A 540 -4.00 35.28 15.96
C TYR A 540 -3.53 36.18 14.80
N PHE A 541 -4.06 35.97 13.60
CA PHE A 541 -3.57 36.64 12.39
C PHE A 541 -4.64 37.46 11.67
N ASN A 542 -5.89 37.46 12.15
CA ASN A 542 -7.05 38.10 11.50
C ASN A 542 -7.22 37.66 10.04
N TRP A 543 -6.98 36.38 9.76
CA TRP A 543 -7.21 35.82 8.43
C TRP A 543 -8.71 35.76 8.13
N ASP A 544 -9.05 36.13 6.90
CA ASP A 544 -10.38 35.91 6.35
C ASP A 544 -10.52 34.46 5.88
N THR A 545 -11.76 34.02 5.69
CA THR A 545 -12.05 32.64 5.26
C THR A 545 -11.37 32.28 3.93
N SER A 546 -11.16 33.26 3.06
CA SER A 546 -10.43 33.09 1.79
C SER A 546 -8.97 32.72 2.03
N ALA A 547 -8.27 33.45 2.90
CA ALA A 547 -6.88 33.15 3.24
C ALA A 547 -6.76 31.77 3.91
N VAL A 548 -7.68 31.41 4.81
CA VAL A 548 -7.73 30.07 5.42
C VAL A 548 -7.92 28.97 4.38
N ALA A 549 -8.88 29.16 3.47
CA ALA A 549 -9.16 28.23 2.38
C ALA A 549 -7.95 28.03 1.46
N ILE A 550 -7.27 29.12 1.07
CA ILE A 550 -6.06 29.07 0.25
C ILE A 550 -4.92 28.35 0.98
N PHE A 551 -4.69 28.67 2.26
CA PHE A 551 -3.67 28.03 3.08
C PHE A 551 -3.88 26.50 3.14
N LEU A 552 -5.10 26.06 3.46
CA LEU A 552 -5.42 24.64 3.54
C LEU A 552 -5.35 23.94 2.17
N ALA A 553 -5.75 24.61 1.09
CA ALA A 553 -5.64 24.06 -0.26
C ALA A 553 -4.17 23.87 -0.67
N ILE A 554 -3.31 24.85 -0.40
CA ILE A 554 -1.87 24.75 -0.63
C ILE A 554 -1.28 23.62 0.21
N LEU A 555 -1.62 23.57 1.50
CA LEU A 555 -1.16 22.52 2.41
C LEU A 555 -1.51 21.13 1.87
N GLY A 556 -2.78 20.91 1.47
CA GLY A 556 -3.21 19.64 0.87
C GLY A 556 -2.57 19.34 -0.50
N LEU A 557 -2.26 20.34 -1.32
CA LEU A 557 -1.61 20.13 -2.61
C LEU A 557 -0.16 19.61 -2.45
N THR A 558 0.50 19.93 -1.32
CA THR A 558 1.87 19.46 -1.05
C THR A 558 2.00 17.93 -0.99
N VAL A 559 0.90 17.21 -0.76
CA VAL A 559 0.91 15.73 -0.68
C VAL A 559 1.33 15.08 -2.00
N LEU A 560 0.95 15.65 -3.14
CA LEU A 560 1.25 15.08 -4.46
C LEU A 560 2.75 15.00 -4.75
N PRO A 561 3.53 16.11 -4.71
CA PRO A 561 4.96 16.06 -4.95
C PRO A 561 5.69 15.25 -3.86
N VAL A 562 5.24 15.32 -2.61
CA VAL A 562 5.84 14.56 -1.50
C VAL A 562 5.71 13.05 -1.73
N ASN A 563 4.51 12.57 -2.04
CA ASN A 563 4.28 11.15 -2.31
C ASN A 563 5.07 10.67 -3.54
N ALA A 564 5.20 11.50 -4.58
CA ALA A 564 6.02 11.18 -5.74
C ALA A 564 7.52 11.07 -5.39
N ILE A 565 8.06 11.99 -4.60
CA ILE A 565 9.46 12.00 -4.17
C ILE A 565 9.76 10.80 -3.27
N VAL A 566 8.91 10.55 -2.27
CA VAL A 566 9.10 9.43 -1.34
C VAL A 566 9.02 8.10 -2.08
N GLY A 567 8.03 7.94 -2.96
CA GLY A 567 7.83 6.70 -3.71
C GLY A 567 8.90 6.39 -4.77
N SER A 568 9.58 7.39 -5.31
CA SER A 568 10.59 7.21 -6.38
C SER A 568 12.04 7.28 -5.89
N TYR A 569 12.34 8.14 -4.93
CA TYR A 569 13.72 8.36 -4.46
C TYR A 569 13.96 7.75 -3.09
N VAL A 570 13.10 7.96 -2.10
CA VAL A 570 13.41 7.63 -0.70
C VAL A 570 13.31 6.13 -0.41
N THR A 571 12.26 5.47 -0.90
CA THR A 571 12.04 4.02 -0.72
C THR A 571 13.10 3.13 -1.40
N ASN A 572 13.84 3.68 -2.37
CA ASN A 572 14.94 2.98 -3.03
C ASN A 572 16.23 3.00 -2.21
N TRP A 573 16.38 3.95 -1.29
CA TRP A 573 17.61 4.19 -0.54
C TRP A 573 17.50 3.79 0.93
N PHE A 574 16.30 3.87 1.50
CA PHE A 574 16.05 3.61 2.91
C PHE A 574 14.99 2.53 3.10
N GLU A 575 15.12 1.77 4.20
CA GLU A 575 14.12 0.78 4.58
C GLU A 575 12.87 1.47 5.18
N ASP A 576 11.69 0.87 4.98
CA ASP A 576 10.40 1.42 5.44
C ASP A 576 10.41 1.78 6.94
N ARG A 577 11.06 0.98 7.79
CA ARG A 577 11.20 1.25 9.25
C ARG A 577 12.03 2.49 9.58
N GLN A 578 13.03 2.81 8.76
CA GLN A 578 13.88 4.00 8.94
C GLN A 578 13.11 5.26 8.55
N ILE A 579 12.37 5.19 7.44
CA ILE A 579 11.51 6.29 6.98
C ILE A 579 10.39 6.55 7.99
N LEU A 580 9.82 5.49 8.58
CA LEU A 580 8.80 5.59 9.63
C LEU A 580 9.33 6.37 10.84
N LEU A 581 10.44 5.93 11.44
CA LEU A 581 11.02 6.60 12.61
C LEU A 581 11.44 8.05 12.32
N ALA A 582 12.06 8.29 11.15
CA ALA A 582 12.47 9.64 10.76
C ALA A 582 11.25 10.58 10.60
N SER A 583 10.16 10.08 10.02
CA SER A 583 8.93 10.86 9.85
C SER A 583 8.25 11.16 11.19
N GLU A 584 8.23 10.22 12.15
CA GLU A 584 7.72 10.47 13.50
C GLU A 584 8.49 11.59 14.22
N ILE A 585 9.83 11.58 14.13
CA ILE A 585 10.67 12.63 14.71
C ILE A 585 10.38 13.99 14.05
N MET A 586 10.19 14.01 12.73
CA MET A 586 9.86 15.25 12.02
C MET A 586 8.46 15.77 12.37
N VAL A 587 7.47 14.89 12.58
CA VAL A 587 6.14 15.27 13.10
C VAL A 587 6.27 15.86 14.51
N LEU A 588 7.09 15.25 15.37
CA LEU A 588 7.36 15.79 16.72
C LEU A 588 7.98 17.20 16.64
N ILE A 589 8.95 17.41 15.76
CA ILE A 589 9.57 18.72 15.53
C ILE A 589 8.52 19.74 15.05
N GLY A 590 7.65 19.34 14.12
CA GLY A 590 6.55 20.17 13.63
C GLY A 590 5.61 20.62 14.75
N ILE A 591 5.17 19.69 15.60
CA ILE A 591 4.30 19.96 16.75
C ILE A 591 5.01 20.90 17.74
N ILE A 592 6.27 20.63 18.07
CA ILE A 592 7.07 21.48 18.97
C ILE A 592 7.18 22.90 18.38
N MET A 593 7.48 23.06 17.09
CA MET A 593 7.59 24.39 16.48
C MET A 593 6.26 25.18 16.49
N SER A 594 5.12 24.49 16.55
CA SER A 594 3.78 25.10 16.54
C SER A 594 3.41 25.78 17.87
N PHE A 595 4.04 25.39 18.98
CA PHE A 595 3.76 26.02 20.28
C PHE A 595 4.08 27.52 20.29
N ARG A 596 3.23 28.28 20.96
CA ARG A 596 3.49 29.69 21.24
C ARG A 596 4.45 29.82 22.42
N TYR A 597 5.74 29.93 22.13
CA TYR A 597 6.80 30.15 23.12
C TYR A 597 6.95 31.62 23.54
N THR A 598 6.69 32.53 22.60
CA THR A 598 6.88 33.97 22.76
C THR A 598 5.55 34.72 22.72
N PRO A 599 5.46 35.90 23.34
CA PRO A 599 4.25 36.74 23.27
C PRO A 599 3.90 37.12 21.83
N HIS A 600 4.89 37.22 20.95
CA HIS A 600 4.71 37.36 19.51
C HIS A 600 4.64 35.98 18.85
N TYR A 601 3.47 35.62 18.33
CA TYR A 601 3.28 34.44 17.48
C TYR A 601 3.25 34.90 16.02
N SER A 602 4.09 34.31 15.16
CA SER A 602 4.30 34.80 13.81
C SER A 602 3.71 33.89 12.74
N ILE A 603 3.24 34.47 11.64
CA ILE A 603 2.71 33.71 10.49
C ILE A 603 3.76 32.70 9.96
N PRO A 604 5.05 33.06 9.79
CA PRO A 604 6.05 32.09 9.33
C PRO A 604 6.23 30.90 10.28
N GLN A 605 6.14 31.12 11.59
CA GLN A 605 6.22 30.04 12.57
C GLN A 605 5.04 29.07 12.42
N TYR A 606 3.82 29.58 12.33
CA TYR A 606 2.62 28.75 12.15
C TYR A 606 2.65 27.99 10.81
N VAL A 607 2.92 28.69 9.70
CA VAL A 607 2.91 28.07 8.36
C VAL A 607 4.01 27.02 8.21
N SER A 608 5.22 27.28 8.73
CA SER A 608 6.33 26.31 8.65
C SER A 608 6.09 25.08 9.53
N SER A 609 5.61 25.27 10.77
CA SER A 609 5.27 24.16 11.67
C SER A 609 4.11 23.31 11.12
N ALA A 610 3.08 23.95 10.57
CA ALA A 610 1.97 23.29 9.90
C ALA A 610 2.44 22.46 8.70
N LEU A 611 3.28 23.03 7.84
CA LEU A 611 3.80 22.36 6.65
C LEU A 611 4.66 21.14 7.02
N ILE A 612 5.55 21.27 8.01
CA ILE A 612 6.37 20.15 8.50
C ILE A 612 5.45 19.06 9.07
N THR A 613 4.54 19.41 9.99
CA THR A 613 3.65 18.44 10.64
C THR A 613 2.82 17.68 9.60
N PHE A 614 2.21 18.40 8.66
CA PHE A 614 1.34 17.81 7.66
C PHE A 614 2.10 16.93 6.66
N VAL A 615 3.20 17.43 6.08
CA VAL A 615 4.00 16.70 5.08
C VAL A 615 4.52 15.39 5.67
N PHE A 616 5.12 15.43 6.85
CA PHE A 616 5.70 14.23 7.45
C PHE A 616 4.63 13.27 8.01
N ALA A 617 3.46 13.78 8.43
CA ALA A 617 2.35 12.91 8.79
C ALA A 617 1.80 12.15 7.57
N GLU A 618 1.76 12.78 6.38
CA GLU A 618 1.35 12.12 5.12
C GLU A 618 2.36 11.06 4.67
N VAL A 619 3.66 11.37 4.75
CA VAL A 619 4.71 10.36 4.51
C VAL A 619 4.57 9.19 5.47
N LEU A 620 4.34 9.48 6.76
CA LEU A 620 4.15 8.47 7.79
C LEU A 620 2.91 7.61 7.52
N GLU A 621 1.80 8.18 7.02
CA GLU A 621 0.62 7.41 6.60
C GLU A 621 0.95 6.44 5.47
N GLY A 622 1.66 6.89 4.44
CA GLY A 622 2.05 6.04 3.31
C GLY A 622 2.93 4.86 3.73
N VAL A 623 3.93 5.11 4.57
CA VAL A 623 4.86 4.08 5.06
C VAL A 623 4.18 3.14 6.04
N ASN A 624 3.36 3.66 6.96
CA ASN A 624 2.64 2.85 7.92
C ASN A 624 1.64 1.90 7.22
N LEU A 625 0.94 2.37 6.18
CA LEU A 625 0.04 1.52 5.40
C LEU A 625 0.79 0.42 4.64
N SER A 626 1.97 0.73 4.07
CA SER A 626 2.85 -0.25 3.44
C SER A 626 3.27 -1.35 4.42
N LEU A 627 3.73 -0.97 5.61
CA LEU A 627 4.14 -1.91 6.65
C LEU A 627 2.96 -2.73 7.19
N LEU A 628 1.81 -2.09 7.44
CA LEU A 628 0.60 -2.76 7.88
C LEU A 628 0.19 -3.85 6.89
N SER A 629 0.26 -3.57 5.58
CA SER A 629 -0.08 -4.55 4.53
C SER A 629 0.84 -5.78 4.49
N ARG A 630 2.09 -5.65 4.98
CA ARG A 630 3.06 -6.75 5.02
C ARG A 630 2.98 -7.58 6.29
N VAL A 631 2.68 -6.95 7.42
CA VAL A 631 2.66 -7.60 8.75
C VAL A 631 1.27 -8.19 9.08
N MET A 632 0.23 -7.82 8.32
CA MET A 632 -1.12 -8.33 8.57
C MET A 632 -1.27 -9.83 8.29
N SER A 633 -1.77 -10.56 9.29
CA SER A 633 -2.10 -11.98 9.13
C SER A 633 -3.18 -12.20 8.07
N SER A 634 -3.07 -13.31 7.33
CA SER A 634 -4.08 -13.77 6.37
C SER A 634 -5.46 -14.02 7.00
N ARG A 635 -5.55 -14.19 8.33
CA ARG A 635 -6.82 -14.27 9.07
C ARG A 635 -7.54 -12.93 9.15
N LEU A 636 -6.81 -11.81 9.18
CA LEU A 636 -7.36 -10.45 9.21
C LEU A 636 -7.64 -9.88 7.82
N SER A 637 -7.39 -10.63 6.74
CA SER A 637 -7.81 -10.26 5.39
C SER A 637 -9.25 -10.67 5.08
N ARG A 638 -9.87 -11.53 5.91
CA ARG A 638 -11.22 -12.08 5.72
C ARG A 638 -12.16 -11.71 6.88
N GLY A 639 -13.43 -11.47 6.55
CA GLY A 639 -14.50 -11.19 7.51
C GLY A 639 -14.76 -9.71 7.77
N THR A 640 -15.65 -9.42 8.73
CA THR A 640 -16.09 -8.07 9.09
C THR A 640 -14.99 -7.25 9.78
N TYR A 641 -14.23 -7.88 10.67
CA TYR A 641 -13.13 -7.24 11.42
C TYR A 641 -11.79 -7.37 10.69
N ASN A 642 -11.80 -7.03 9.41
CA ASN A 642 -10.60 -7.06 8.59
C ASN A 642 -9.66 -5.88 8.92
N GLY A 643 -8.44 -5.96 8.38
CA GLY A 643 -7.45 -4.91 8.56
C GLY A 643 -7.80 -3.53 8.02
N GLY A 644 -8.60 -3.49 6.95
CA GLY A 644 -9.13 -2.26 6.38
C GLY A 644 -10.05 -1.54 7.36
N LEU A 645 -10.92 -2.29 8.05
CA LEU A 645 -11.77 -1.77 9.12
C LEU A 645 -10.91 -1.26 10.28
N LEU A 646 -9.97 -2.06 10.80
CA LEU A 646 -9.14 -1.65 11.95
C LEU A 646 -8.35 -0.36 11.71
N SER A 647 -7.74 -0.20 10.52
CA SER A 647 -7.06 1.05 10.17
C SER A 647 -8.05 2.21 10.01
N THR A 648 -9.23 1.96 9.42
CA THR A 648 -10.27 2.99 9.27
C THR A 648 -10.83 3.43 10.63
N GLU A 649 -11.05 2.50 11.55
CA GLU A 649 -11.52 2.77 12.91
C GLU A 649 -10.49 3.54 13.72
N ALA A 650 -9.22 3.11 13.70
CA ALA A 650 -8.13 3.82 14.40
C ALA A 650 -8.02 5.28 13.93
N GLY A 651 -8.10 5.51 12.60
CA GLY A 651 -8.07 6.86 12.04
C GLY A 651 -9.31 7.69 12.35
N THR A 652 -10.51 7.11 12.26
CA THR A 652 -11.75 7.83 12.56
C THR A 652 -11.86 8.18 14.04
N LEU A 653 -11.48 7.24 14.92
CA LEU A 653 -11.45 7.48 16.36
C LEU A 653 -10.47 8.60 16.72
N ALA A 654 -9.30 8.64 16.08
CA ALA A 654 -8.34 9.72 16.27
C ALA A 654 -8.94 11.10 15.97
N ARG A 655 -9.72 11.22 14.89
CA ARG A 655 -10.42 12.47 14.54
C ARG A 655 -11.46 12.86 15.57
N VAL A 656 -12.29 11.91 16.01
CA VAL A 656 -13.29 12.14 17.06
C VAL A 656 -12.64 12.70 18.32
N VAL A 657 -11.54 12.11 18.77
CA VAL A 657 -10.84 12.57 19.98
C VAL A 657 -10.19 13.94 19.75
N ALA A 658 -9.62 14.19 18.57
CA ALA A 658 -9.03 15.48 18.22
C ALA A 658 -10.09 16.61 18.21
N ASP A 659 -11.20 16.41 17.52
CA ASP A 659 -12.29 17.38 17.42
C ASP A 659 -12.94 17.66 18.79
N ALA A 660 -13.12 16.62 19.60
CA ALA A 660 -13.57 16.76 20.98
C ALA A 660 -12.57 17.57 21.84
N THR A 661 -11.26 17.38 21.60
CA THR A 661 -10.20 18.12 22.28
C THR A 661 -10.23 19.59 21.91
N ILE A 662 -10.46 19.95 20.65
CA ILE A 662 -10.59 21.36 20.21
C ILE A 662 -11.75 22.05 20.94
N THR A 663 -12.92 21.42 20.96
CA THR A 663 -14.07 22.01 21.66
C THR A 663 -13.85 22.07 23.17
N ALA A 664 -13.25 21.04 23.78
CA ALA A 664 -12.92 21.04 25.21
C ALA A 664 -11.91 22.15 25.57
N ALA A 665 -10.87 22.31 24.77
CA ALA A 665 -9.87 23.37 24.92
C ALA A 665 -10.49 24.76 24.74
N GLY A 666 -11.51 24.88 23.89
CA GLY A 666 -12.27 26.12 23.70
C GLY A 666 -12.95 26.66 24.97
N TYR A 667 -13.28 25.81 25.94
CA TYR A 667 -13.83 26.26 27.23
C TYR A 667 -12.79 26.94 28.13
N LEU A 668 -11.49 26.73 27.88
CA LEU A 668 -10.40 27.32 28.65
C LEU A 668 -9.96 28.71 28.13
N GLY A 669 -10.58 29.20 27.05
CA GLY A 669 -10.27 30.49 26.42
C GLY A 669 -9.55 30.35 25.08
N THR A 670 -9.85 31.27 24.14
CA THR A 670 -9.27 31.29 22.78
C THR A 670 -7.78 31.65 22.77
N ASP A 671 -7.30 32.32 23.80
CA ASP A 671 -5.90 32.68 24.01
C ASP A 671 -5.01 31.49 24.38
N MET A 672 -5.55 30.51 25.10
CA MET A 672 -4.84 29.28 25.49
C MET A 672 -5.11 28.10 24.55
N LEU A 673 -6.09 28.23 23.64
CA LEU A 673 -6.54 27.17 22.73
C LEU A 673 -5.37 26.42 22.07
N LEU A 674 -4.51 27.14 21.34
CA LEU A 674 -3.39 26.58 20.60
C LEU A 674 -2.45 25.72 21.46
N ASN A 675 -2.04 26.22 22.63
CA ASN A 675 -1.09 25.48 23.46
C ASN A 675 -1.76 24.28 24.14
N VAL A 676 -3.05 24.38 24.48
CA VAL A 676 -3.81 23.28 25.11
C VAL A 676 -4.10 22.15 24.12
N THR A 677 -4.47 22.48 22.87
CA THR A 677 -4.75 21.50 21.82
C THR A 677 -3.48 20.79 21.35
N LEU A 678 -2.31 21.45 21.41
CA LEU A 678 -1.00 20.88 21.04
C LEU A 678 -0.36 19.97 22.12
N LEU A 679 -0.82 20.00 23.36
CA LEU A 679 -0.28 19.13 24.43
C LEU A 679 -0.59 17.64 24.22
N PRO A 680 -1.84 17.20 23.98
CA PRO A 680 -2.13 15.80 23.67
C PRO A 680 -1.36 15.23 22.47
N PRO A 681 -1.28 15.88 21.28
CA PRO A 681 -0.54 15.33 20.16
C PRO A 681 0.96 15.22 20.48
N LEU A 682 1.54 16.15 21.25
CA LEU A 682 2.92 16.06 21.73
C LEU A 682 3.16 14.76 22.53
N VAL A 683 2.30 14.49 23.52
CA VAL A 683 2.41 13.29 24.37
C VAL A 683 2.21 12.02 23.54
N ILE A 684 1.17 11.97 22.69
CA ILE A 684 0.87 10.79 21.86
C ILE A 684 2.04 10.51 20.89
N THR A 685 2.68 11.55 20.36
CA THR A 685 3.83 11.41 19.45
C THR A 685 5.05 10.86 20.18
N ILE A 686 5.35 11.36 21.38
CA ILE A 686 6.45 10.84 22.22
C ILE A 686 6.21 9.36 22.57
N VAL A 687 5.00 9.00 22.99
CA VAL A 687 4.63 7.61 23.29
C VAL A 687 4.77 6.72 22.04
N SER A 688 4.36 7.22 20.87
CA SER A 688 4.48 6.49 19.61
C SER A 688 5.94 6.22 19.25
N ILE A 689 6.82 7.23 19.35
CA ILE A 689 8.26 7.10 19.10
C ILE A 689 8.89 6.06 20.04
N VAL A 690 8.56 6.12 21.34
CA VAL A 690 9.07 5.14 22.33
C VAL A 690 8.60 3.73 21.97
N ALA A 691 7.32 3.56 21.60
CA ALA A 691 6.78 2.28 21.18
C ALA A 691 7.47 1.77 19.90
N THR A 692 7.71 2.64 18.93
CA THR A 692 8.45 2.34 17.69
C THR A 692 9.85 1.83 18.00
N PHE A 693 10.59 2.47 18.92
CA PHE A 693 11.90 1.98 19.36
C PHE A 693 11.83 0.59 20.00
N CYS A 694 10.83 0.33 20.86
CA CYS A 694 10.66 -0.98 21.50
C CYS A 694 10.35 -2.10 20.48
N THR A 695 9.62 -1.80 19.40
CA THR A 695 9.25 -2.79 18.37
C THR A 695 10.10 -2.71 17.09
N TYR A 696 11.17 -1.89 17.07
CA TYR A 696 11.95 -1.58 15.87
C TYR A 696 12.50 -2.83 15.17
N ASN A 697 12.94 -3.83 15.95
CA ASN A 697 13.49 -5.08 15.43
C ASN A 697 12.41 -6.09 15.03
N THR A 698 11.18 -5.93 15.51
CA THR A 698 10.02 -6.82 15.24
C THR A 698 9.11 -6.31 14.11
N LEU A 699 9.49 -5.21 13.46
CA LEU A 699 8.81 -4.63 12.31
C LEU A 699 9.07 -5.42 11.00
N TYR A 700 9.73 -6.59 11.09
CA TYR A 700 9.98 -7.54 10.01
C TYR A 700 9.62 -8.97 10.40
#